data_AF-A0A4P7HCS5-F1
#
_entry.id   AF-A0A4P7HCS5-F1
#
_cell.length_a   1.000
_cell.length_b   1.000
_cell.length_c   1.000
_cell.angle_alpha   90.00
_cell.angle_beta   90.00
_cell.angle_gamma   90.00
#
_symmetry.space_group_name_H-M   'P 1'
#
loop_
_entity.id
_entity.type
_entity.pdbx_description
1 polymer ?
#
loop_
_entity_poly.entity_id
_entity_poly.type
_entity_poly.pdbx_seq_one_letter_code
_entity_poly.pdbx_strand_id
1 'polypeptide(L)'
;MASTPPARTAAVGGRSRSRAARCRWSRSLGTRGHAMAQAAAAADARPDARRRGPHRAHRTYRRNVAVTSRIRRQAPGLRAPSPHGGGVVMATDVAVQLSPADGYVTWTQRAKALAREPGTPGIAVRMALLATYTTDFLAELLPVAGARAGLTPELLSFPFGQVEQVLLAPQTPFREGDYVVLAGTHHDITGAVDETVNRWVGLWDAAARSGVRVVQLGFAPPAVDAYGPAAWRAPQSLSHRVREVNARLAEHAAGRVLFVDVEQLAAQVGLRQWEDPRSWYRVRQPYAPDSLPWLAAAIADTIAADRGRSARCVVVDLDGTLWGGILGDDGIDGIRVGTGADGEAFADFQRYLRALTERGVLLAVASKNDRDLALRAIAEAPGMVLRVEDFTHIVADWRPKSEQLQEISDKIRLGLSSFVFVDDNPAECAQVAAAHPEVRALCLPASAAKFAPELAALPWLHPGSLSSEDFTRQRSYQALAAAERTATDNLDEFLAGLEMVATIEPINSTTLDRAAQLIAKTNQFNLTTRRHTQTQVRKIAEDPQWFAATLRLRDRFADHGIVGVLLAEAIGDGGTVEIDTLLLSCRVIGRNVENNLLAAAAEWALAQGSSRLVGRYLPTARNALVRDLYPGHGFALEAESEQGSVFGYDLSGGVPARSPHVREAQIQHGY
;
A
#
# COMPACT_ATOMS: atom_id res chain seq x y z
N MET A 1 51.16 -35.29 35.31
CA MET A 1 50.93 -36.75 35.31
C MET A 1 49.49 -36.94 34.84
N ALA A 2 49.24 -37.14 33.54
CA ALA A 2 49.07 -38.46 32.88
C ALA A 2 47.96 -39.28 33.58
N SER A 3 46.90 -39.82 32.96
CA SER A 3 46.66 -40.23 31.57
C SER A 3 45.23 -40.81 31.44
N THR A 4 44.64 -40.75 30.25
CA THR A 4 43.60 -41.66 29.66
C THR A 4 44.09 -43.14 29.64
N PRO A 5 43.40 -44.20 29.11
CA PRO A 5 42.03 -44.48 28.60
C PRO A 5 41.53 -45.89 29.15
N PRO A 6 40.77 -46.83 28.51
CA PRO A 6 40.13 -46.90 27.17
C PRO A 6 38.74 -47.59 27.03
N ALA A 7 38.27 -47.56 25.77
CA ALA A 7 37.15 -48.28 25.16
C ALA A 7 37.36 -49.80 25.01
N ARG A 8 36.28 -50.57 24.83
CA ARG A 8 36.28 -51.88 24.15
C ARG A 8 35.03 -52.12 23.29
N THR A 9 35.33 -52.66 22.11
CA THR A 9 34.50 -53.15 21.01
C THR A 9 34.11 -54.63 21.19
N ALA A 10 33.05 -55.07 20.51
CA ALA A 10 32.91 -56.45 20.01
C ALA A 10 32.04 -56.47 18.73
N ALA A 11 32.49 -57.26 17.75
CA ALA A 11 31.96 -57.41 16.40
C ALA A 11 31.57 -58.89 16.12
N VAL A 12 31.18 -59.17 14.86
CA VAL A 12 30.85 -60.45 14.14
C VAL A 12 29.35 -60.52 13.82
N GLY A 13 28.80 -60.57 12.59
CA GLY A 13 29.20 -61.10 11.26
C GLY A 13 28.37 -62.36 10.96
N GLY A 14 27.64 -62.63 9.86
CA GLY A 14 27.33 -62.00 8.56
C GLY A 14 26.43 -62.94 7.70
N ARG A 15 26.15 -62.54 6.44
CA ARG A 15 25.69 -63.29 5.22
C ARG A 15 24.30 -62.96 4.60
N SER A 16 24.40 -62.22 3.48
CA SER A 16 23.82 -62.37 2.12
C SER A 16 22.39 -62.90 1.85
N ARG A 17 21.61 -62.12 1.05
CA ARG A 17 21.32 -62.37 -0.39
C ARG A 17 20.38 -61.32 -1.04
N SER A 18 20.85 -60.78 -2.18
CA SER A 18 20.15 -60.38 -3.43
C SER A 18 18.75 -59.73 -3.43
N ARG A 19 18.65 -58.51 -3.99
CA ARG A 19 18.20 -58.25 -5.39
C ARG A 19 18.20 -56.75 -5.67
N ALA A 20 19.03 -56.32 -6.62
CA ALA A 20 18.98 -55.01 -7.26
C ALA A 20 18.67 -55.21 -8.74
N ALA A 21 17.71 -54.47 -9.28
CA ALA A 21 17.39 -54.43 -10.70
C ALA A 21 17.98 -53.15 -11.32
N ARG A 22 18.81 -53.33 -12.35
CA ARG A 22 19.20 -52.32 -13.36
C ARG A 22 18.98 -52.93 -14.74
N CYS A 23 18.52 -52.13 -15.70
CA CYS A 23 18.82 -52.19 -17.14
C CYS A 23 18.51 -50.78 -17.71
N ARG A 24 19.48 -49.98 -18.19
CA ARG A 24 20.10 -49.86 -19.55
C ARG A 24 19.06 -49.52 -20.64
N TRP A 25 19.27 -48.52 -21.51
CA TRP A 25 19.91 -48.54 -22.86
C TRP A 25 20.53 -47.14 -23.15
N SER A 26 21.84 -46.92 -23.40
CA SER A 26 22.75 -47.19 -24.54
C SER A 26 22.65 -46.25 -25.77
N ARG A 27 23.72 -45.47 -25.98
CA ARG A 27 24.10 -44.74 -27.21
C ARG A 27 24.63 -45.71 -28.28
N SER A 28 24.44 -45.38 -29.56
CA SER A 28 25.24 -45.93 -30.67
C SER A 28 25.71 -44.83 -31.62
N LEU A 29 27.02 -44.83 -31.89
CA LEU A 29 27.69 -44.14 -32.99
C LEU A 29 27.75 -45.08 -34.21
N GLY A 30 27.60 -44.54 -35.41
CA GLY A 30 27.91 -45.18 -36.68
C GLY A 30 28.51 -44.15 -37.64
N THR A 31 29.70 -44.47 -38.16
CA THR A 31 30.57 -43.66 -39.02
C THR A 31 30.35 -43.91 -40.51
N ARG A 32 30.64 -42.88 -41.34
CA ARG A 32 31.10 -42.81 -42.77
C ARG A 32 30.69 -41.41 -43.29
N GLY A 33 31.47 -40.55 -43.93
CA GLY A 33 32.81 -40.57 -44.52
C GLY A 33 32.80 -39.62 -45.75
N HIS A 34 33.86 -38.82 -45.92
CA HIS A 34 34.26 -37.93 -47.06
C HIS A 34 33.76 -36.46 -47.01
N ALA A 35 34.61 -35.46 -46.70
CA ALA A 35 35.70 -34.79 -47.49
C ALA A 35 35.11 -33.70 -48.43
N MET A 36 35.57 -32.45 -48.56
CA MET A 36 36.88 -31.76 -48.49
C MET A 36 36.66 -30.26 -48.11
N ALA A 37 37.52 -29.63 -47.29
CA ALA A 37 38.58 -28.65 -47.62
C ALA A 37 38.05 -27.31 -48.22
N GLN A 38 38.51 -26.09 -47.91
CA GLN A 38 39.63 -25.53 -47.15
C GLN A 38 39.48 -23.98 -47.23
N ALA A 39 39.82 -23.26 -46.15
CA ALA A 39 40.69 -22.06 -46.10
C ALA A 39 40.38 -20.82 -46.99
N ALA A 40 40.89 -19.61 -46.74
CA ALA A 40 41.36 -18.83 -45.60
C ALA A 40 41.65 -17.43 -46.20
N ALA A 41 41.57 -16.40 -45.34
CA ALA A 41 42.43 -15.21 -45.32
C ALA A 41 42.50 -14.22 -46.52
N ALA A 42 42.09 -12.98 -46.20
CA ALA A 42 42.90 -11.75 -46.17
C ALA A 42 43.16 -10.90 -47.43
N ALA A 43 43.12 -9.58 -47.14
CA ALA A 43 43.90 -8.47 -47.74
C ALA A 43 43.55 -8.06 -49.18
N ASP A 44 43.61 -6.82 -49.64
CA ASP A 44 43.79 -5.46 -49.12
C ASP A 44 43.61 -4.54 -50.36
N ALA A 45 43.75 -3.23 -50.18
CA ALA A 45 44.00 -2.20 -51.21
C ALA A 45 42.80 -1.49 -51.88
N ARG A 46 42.57 -0.26 -51.39
CA ARG A 46 42.19 0.90 -52.24
C ARG A 46 43.36 1.27 -53.17
N PRO A 47 43.11 2.05 -54.23
CA PRO A 47 43.51 3.45 -54.13
C PRO A 47 42.53 4.47 -54.75
N ASP A 48 42.89 5.71 -54.47
CA ASP A 48 42.20 6.98 -54.58
C ASP A 48 42.30 7.65 -55.97
N ALA A 49 41.56 8.75 -56.13
CA ALA A 49 41.89 9.98 -56.89
C ALA A 49 41.02 10.43 -58.10
N ARG A 50 40.18 11.44 -57.78
CA ARG A 50 40.14 12.83 -58.32
C ARG A 50 39.64 13.17 -59.75
N ARG A 51 38.62 14.05 -59.72
CA ARG A 51 38.38 15.32 -60.47
C ARG A 51 37.81 15.27 -61.90
N ARG A 52 36.62 15.88 -62.09
CA ARG A 52 36.35 17.16 -62.81
C ARG A 52 34.83 17.38 -62.99
N GLY A 53 34.31 18.58 -62.68
CA GLY A 53 33.00 19.08 -63.18
C GLY A 53 33.13 19.63 -64.63
N PRO A 54 32.11 20.28 -65.25
CA PRO A 54 31.02 21.05 -64.62
C PRO A 54 29.61 20.99 -65.29
N HIS A 55 28.64 21.66 -64.66
CA HIS A 55 27.40 22.28 -65.18
C HIS A 55 26.46 21.54 -66.16
N ARG A 56 25.22 21.27 -65.72
CA ARG A 56 23.99 21.84 -66.31
C ARG A 56 22.76 21.61 -65.42
N ALA A 57 21.91 22.63 -65.36
CA ALA A 57 20.69 22.73 -64.57
C ALA A 57 19.59 21.76 -65.04
N HIS A 58 18.79 21.22 -64.10
CA HIS A 58 17.40 20.89 -64.37
C HIS A 58 16.51 20.96 -63.12
N ARG A 59 15.40 21.66 -63.34
CA ARG A 59 14.17 21.85 -62.56
C ARG A 59 13.80 20.77 -61.52
N THR A 60 13.53 21.29 -60.33
CA THR A 60 12.43 20.97 -59.40
C THR A 60 11.36 19.95 -59.83
N TYR A 61 11.17 18.91 -59.00
CA TYR A 61 9.85 18.34 -58.72
C TYR A 61 9.83 17.69 -57.31
N ARG A 62 9.25 18.40 -56.32
CA ARG A 62 8.83 17.82 -55.03
C ARG A 62 7.45 17.21 -55.23
N ARG A 63 7.30 15.91 -54.98
CA ARG A 63 5.98 15.26 -54.85
C ARG A 63 5.42 15.53 -53.45
N ASN A 64 4.45 16.44 -53.39
CA ASN A 64 3.39 16.44 -52.39
C ASN A 64 2.36 15.38 -52.81
N VAL A 65 1.94 14.52 -51.89
CA VAL A 65 0.68 13.79 -52.01
C VAL A 65 -0.20 14.23 -50.84
N ALA A 66 -1.18 15.06 -51.18
CA ALA A 66 -2.31 15.40 -50.32
C ALA A 66 -3.30 14.23 -50.31
N VAL A 67 -3.84 13.90 -49.13
CA VAL A 67 -5.06 13.10 -49.01
C VAL A 67 -6.14 14.00 -48.41
N THR A 68 -7.20 14.12 -49.19
CA THR A 68 -8.38 14.96 -49.02
C THR A 68 -9.22 14.58 -47.80
N SER A 69 -9.59 15.59 -47.02
CA SER A 69 -10.65 15.55 -46.02
C SER A 69 -12.03 15.49 -46.70
N ARG A 70 -12.85 14.50 -46.33
CA ARG A 70 -14.30 14.52 -46.57
C ARG A 70 -15.04 14.65 -45.24
N ILE A 71 -15.87 15.67 -45.23
CA ILE A 71 -16.78 16.16 -44.21
C ILE A 71 -17.69 15.02 -43.70
N ARG A 72 -17.66 14.75 -42.38
CA ARG A 72 -18.70 13.99 -41.66
C ARG A 72 -19.52 14.98 -40.84
N ARG A 73 -20.82 15.02 -41.09
CA ARG A 73 -21.81 15.90 -40.46
C ARG A 73 -21.86 15.66 -38.94
N GLN A 74 -21.92 16.75 -38.19
CA GLN A 74 -22.09 16.80 -36.73
C GLN A 74 -23.48 16.31 -36.32
N ALA A 75 -23.53 15.39 -35.37
CA ALA A 75 -24.59 15.33 -34.35
C ALA A 75 -24.10 16.15 -33.13
N PRO A 76 -24.97 16.86 -32.39
CA PRO A 76 -24.54 17.81 -31.37
C PRO A 76 -23.98 17.06 -30.15
N GLY A 77 -22.65 17.01 -30.05
CA GLY A 77 -21.95 16.49 -28.88
C GLY A 77 -22.03 17.48 -27.72
N LEU A 78 -22.49 16.98 -26.57
CA LEU A 78 -22.24 17.57 -25.26
C LEU A 78 -20.74 17.89 -25.14
N ARG A 79 -20.42 19.19 -25.00
CA ARG A 79 -19.07 19.65 -24.70
C ARG A 79 -18.68 19.14 -23.30
N ALA A 80 -17.50 18.55 -23.18
CA ALA A 80 -16.81 18.46 -21.90
C ALA A 80 -16.70 19.87 -21.30
N PRO A 81 -16.97 20.05 -19.99
CA PRO A 81 -16.92 21.38 -19.38
C PRO A 81 -15.49 21.92 -19.42
N SER A 82 -15.35 23.21 -19.76
CA SER A 82 -14.09 23.96 -19.70
C SER A 82 -13.59 24.05 -18.24
N PRO A 83 -12.26 24.06 -17.99
CA PRO A 83 -11.69 24.14 -16.65
C PRO A 83 -11.66 25.58 -16.09
N HIS A 84 -12.62 26.42 -16.46
CA HIS A 84 -12.72 27.80 -15.98
C HIS A 84 -13.95 27.95 -15.08
N GLY A 85 -13.88 27.28 -13.95
CA GLY A 85 -14.64 27.58 -12.73
C GLY A 85 -13.71 27.26 -11.57
N GLY A 86 -13.54 28.19 -10.63
CA GLY A 86 -12.62 28.06 -9.48
C GLY A 86 -13.08 26.97 -8.51
N GLY A 87 -13.02 25.72 -8.94
CA GLY A 87 -13.25 24.52 -8.14
C GLY A 87 -11.93 24.00 -7.58
N VAL A 88 -11.97 23.56 -6.32
CA VAL A 88 -10.86 22.86 -5.66
C VAL A 88 -10.49 21.63 -6.47
N VAL A 89 -9.25 21.54 -6.96
CA VAL A 89 -8.74 20.35 -7.64
C VAL A 89 -8.54 19.25 -6.61
N MET A 90 -9.32 18.17 -6.72
CA MET A 90 -9.25 17.06 -5.78
C MET A 90 -8.04 16.17 -6.07
N ALA A 91 -7.46 15.58 -5.03
CA ALA A 91 -6.33 14.65 -5.17
C ALA A 91 -6.65 13.48 -6.12
N THR A 92 -7.91 13.02 -6.11
CA THR A 92 -8.42 12.00 -7.03
C THR A 92 -8.27 12.41 -8.49
N ASP A 93 -8.59 13.65 -8.83
CA ASP A 93 -8.49 14.15 -10.21
C ASP A 93 -7.02 14.20 -10.66
N VAL A 94 -6.12 14.64 -9.78
CA VAL A 94 -4.69 14.66 -10.08
C VAL A 94 -4.17 13.23 -10.30
N ALA A 95 -4.58 12.28 -9.46
CA ALA A 95 -4.19 10.87 -9.58
C ALA A 95 -4.61 10.21 -10.89
N VAL A 96 -5.83 10.50 -11.35
CA VAL A 96 -6.36 9.91 -12.59
C VAL A 96 -5.82 10.62 -13.84
N GLN A 97 -5.50 11.92 -13.76
CA GLN A 97 -5.07 12.71 -14.91
C GLN A 97 -3.55 12.81 -15.10
N LEU A 98 -2.76 12.42 -14.09
CA LEU A 98 -1.30 12.55 -14.12
C LEU A 98 -0.65 11.19 -13.87
N SER A 99 -0.25 10.55 -14.96
CA SER A 99 0.52 9.32 -14.92
C SER A 99 2.01 9.64 -14.81
N PRO A 100 2.82 8.85 -14.07
CA PRO A 100 4.27 8.93 -14.16
C PRO A 100 4.81 8.80 -15.59
N ALA A 101 4.09 8.10 -16.47
CA ALA A 101 4.44 7.94 -17.89
C ALA A 101 4.32 9.22 -18.72
N ASP A 102 3.66 10.27 -18.22
CA ASP A 102 3.50 11.56 -18.91
C ASP A 102 4.83 12.36 -18.99
N GLY A 103 5.85 11.90 -18.28
CA GLY A 103 7.21 12.42 -18.36
C GLY A 103 7.45 13.70 -17.55
N TYR A 104 8.73 14.09 -17.48
CA TYR A 104 9.21 15.15 -16.61
C TYR A 104 8.62 16.53 -16.92
N VAL A 105 8.45 16.84 -18.21
CA VAL A 105 7.94 18.15 -18.65
C VAL A 105 6.49 18.35 -18.19
N THR A 106 5.64 17.33 -18.34
CA THR A 106 4.24 17.40 -17.91
C THR A 106 4.15 17.56 -16.39
N TRP A 107 4.95 16.78 -15.65
CA TRP A 107 5.00 16.84 -14.19
C TRP A 107 5.48 18.18 -13.65
N THR A 108 6.53 18.78 -14.23
CA THR A 108 7.02 20.11 -13.82
C THR A 108 6.02 21.22 -14.15
N GLN A 109 5.31 21.13 -15.27
CA GLN A 109 4.23 22.07 -15.60
C GLN A 109 3.10 22.00 -14.56
N ARG A 110 2.70 20.78 -14.15
CA ARG A 110 1.70 20.58 -13.10
C ARG A 110 2.19 21.05 -11.73
N ALA A 111 3.45 20.79 -11.37
CA ALA A 111 4.05 21.30 -10.14
C ALA A 111 4.01 22.84 -10.08
N LYS A 112 4.34 23.52 -11.17
CA LYS A 112 4.28 24.99 -11.28
C LYS A 112 2.84 25.53 -11.20
N ALA A 113 1.87 24.80 -11.75
CA ALA A 113 0.46 25.18 -11.65
C ALA A 113 -0.03 25.06 -10.19
N LEU A 114 0.28 23.95 -9.53
CA LEU A 114 -0.08 23.71 -8.13
C LEU A 114 0.51 24.76 -7.18
N ALA A 115 1.75 25.20 -7.43
CA ALA A 115 2.40 26.24 -6.63
C ALA A 115 1.71 27.62 -6.75
N ARG A 116 0.96 27.89 -7.82
CA ARG A 116 0.24 29.15 -8.03
C ARG A 116 -1.15 29.15 -7.40
N GLU A 117 -1.77 27.99 -7.27
CA GLU A 117 -3.10 27.80 -6.70
C GLU A 117 -3.04 26.67 -5.66
N PRO A 118 -2.64 26.96 -4.41
CA PRO A 118 -2.56 25.96 -3.34
C PRO A 118 -3.97 25.54 -2.91
N GLY A 119 -4.60 24.68 -3.70
CA GLY A 119 -6.00 24.31 -3.56
C GLY A 119 -6.26 22.87 -3.13
N THR A 120 -5.28 21.97 -3.16
CA THR A 120 -5.55 20.54 -2.86
C THR A 120 -5.39 20.26 -1.37
N PRO A 121 -6.48 20.05 -0.60
CA PRO A 121 -6.38 19.66 0.80
C PRO A 121 -5.70 18.29 0.90
N GLY A 122 -4.57 18.24 1.60
CA GLY A 122 -3.79 17.03 1.84
C GLY A 122 -3.28 16.96 3.28
N ILE A 123 -2.82 15.79 3.69
CA ILE A 123 -2.16 15.63 4.99
C ILE A 123 -0.79 16.30 4.92
N ALA A 124 -0.55 17.30 5.77
CA ALA A 124 0.76 17.92 5.89
C ALA A 124 1.79 16.88 6.37
N VAL A 125 2.92 16.80 5.65
CA VAL A 125 4.02 15.89 5.98
C VAL A 125 5.35 16.60 5.83
N ARG A 126 6.21 16.57 6.85
CA ARG A 126 7.58 17.09 6.76
C ARG A 126 8.51 15.94 6.36
N MET A 127 9.21 16.06 5.24
CA MET A 127 10.12 15.01 4.78
C MET A 127 11.51 15.54 4.44
N ALA A 128 12.53 14.86 4.96
CA ALA A 128 13.91 15.08 4.57
C ALA A 128 14.27 14.16 3.38
N LEU A 129 15.02 14.69 2.43
CA LEU A 129 15.55 13.91 1.31
C LEU A 129 17.08 13.84 1.43
N LEU A 130 17.59 12.69 1.88
CA LEU A 130 19.02 12.45 2.04
C LEU A 130 19.48 11.44 1.01
N ALA A 131 20.36 11.90 0.11
CA ALA A 131 20.86 11.07 -0.97
C ALA A 131 22.38 11.16 -1.13
N THR A 132 22.96 10.12 -1.71
CA THR A 132 24.38 10.08 -2.13
C THR A 132 24.62 10.83 -3.45
N TYR A 133 23.57 11.42 -4.02
CA TYR A 133 23.54 12.08 -5.32
C TYR A 133 22.65 13.34 -5.26
N THR A 134 22.74 14.21 -6.26
CA THR A 134 21.99 15.47 -6.34
C THR A 134 20.49 15.24 -6.52
N THR A 135 19.65 15.91 -5.70
CA THR A 135 18.21 15.61 -5.61
C THR A 135 17.29 16.74 -6.06
N ASP A 136 17.81 17.89 -6.50
CA ASP A 136 17.02 19.09 -6.82
C ASP A 136 15.86 18.81 -7.78
N PHE A 137 16.11 18.03 -8.84
CA PHE A 137 15.08 17.71 -9.84
C PHE A 137 14.02 16.74 -9.30
N LEU A 138 14.38 15.84 -8.37
CA LEU A 138 13.42 14.98 -7.68
C LEU A 138 12.57 15.80 -6.70
N ALA A 139 13.22 16.68 -5.93
CA ALA A 139 12.58 17.56 -4.97
C ALA A 139 11.53 18.47 -5.62
N GLU A 140 11.77 18.96 -6.85
CA GLU A 140 10.80 19.75 -7.62
C GLU A 140 9.48 18.99 -7.90
N LEU A 141 9.52 17.65 -8.00
CA LEU A 141 8.35 16.84 -8.33
C LEU A 141 7.57 16.34 -7.10
N LEU A 142 8.19 16.32 -5.91
CA LEU A 142 7.55 15.79 -4.70
C LEU A 142 6.26 16.53 -4.31
N PRO A 143 6.12 17.87 -4.47
CA PRO A 143 4.86 18.56 -4.20
C PRO A 143 3.68 18.05 -5.03
N VAL A 144 3.87 17.87 -6.35
CA VAL A 144 2.81 17.35 -7.22
C VAL A 144 2.56 15.86 -7.00
N ALA A 145 3.60 15.07 -6.70
CA ALA A 145 3.46 13.67 -6.28
C ALA A 145 2.64 13.56 -4.98
N GLY A 146 2.92 14.44 -4.01
CA GLY A 146 2.18 14.55 -2.76
C GLY A 146 0.71 14.88 -3.01
N ALA A 147 0.41 15.89 -3.82
CA ALA A 147 -0.97 16.25 -4.16
C ALA A 147 -1.72 15.09 -4.84
N ARG A 148 -1.05 14.37 -5.76
CA ARG A 148 -1.56 13.14 -6.38
C ARG A 148 -1.97 12.09 -5.34
N ALA A 149 -1.20 11.96 -4.26
CA ALA A 149 -1.45 11.00 -3.18
C ALA A 149 -2.33 11.55 -2.03
N GLY A 150 -2.75 12.82 -2.09
CA GLY A 150 -3.50 13.50 -1.02
C GLY A 150 -2.64 13.91 0.18
N LEU A 151 -1.39 14.28 -0.08
CA LEU A 151 -0.41 14.81 0.87
C LEU A 151 -0.05 16.26 0.51
N THR A 152 0.42 17.01 1.50
CA THR A 152 1.01 18.34 1.32
C THR A 152 2.43 18.31 1.89
N PRO A 153 3.44 17.90 1.09
CA PRO A 153 4.78 17.71 1.59
C PRO A 153 5.53 19.02 1.76
N GLU A 154 6.15 19.18 2.93
CA GLU A 154 7.15 20.20 3.23
C GLU A 154 8.53 19.53 3.19
N LEU A 155 9.41 20.01 2.31
CA LEU A 155 10.71 19.40 2.08
C LEU A 155 11.79 20.04 2.95
N LEU A 156 12.49 19.20 3.70
CA LEU A 156 13.70 19.56 4.43
C LEU A 156 14.91 19.23 3.53
N SER A 157 15.53 20.27 2.97
CA SER A 157 16.63 20.14 2.02
C SER A 157 17.99 20.09 2.72
N PHE A 158 18.84 19.15 2.30
CA PHE A 158 20.22 19.00 2.77
C PHE A 158 21.17 18.84 1.58
N PRO A 159 22.45 19.21 1.72
CA PRO A 159 23.44 18.95 0.68
C PRO A 159 23.56 17.45 0.38
N PHE A 160 23.76 17.09 -0.89
CA PHE A 160 23.98 15.69 -1.27
C PHE A 160 25.30 15.14 -0.69
N GLY A 161 25.37 13.82 -0.52
CA GLY A 161 26.57 13.14 -0.01
C GLY A 161 26.86 13.37 1.47
N GLN A 162 25.90 13.95 2.20
CA GLN A 162 26.00 14.22 3.64
C GLN A 162 25.07 13.34 4.50
N VAL A 163 24.72 12.14 4.00
CA VAL A 163 23.70 11.28 4.63
C VAL A 163 24.07 10.96 6.09
N GLU A 164 25.28 10.46 6.32
CA GLU A 164 25.81 10.15 7.65
C GLU A 164 25.92 11.40 8.53
N GLN A 165 26.47 12.49 8.00
CA GLN A 165 26.70 13.72 8.74
C GLN A 165 25.38 14.32 9.26
N VAL A 166 24.33 14.32 8.42
CA VAL A 166 23.02 14.83 8.80
C VAL A 166 22.36 13.93 9.86
N LEU A 167 22.38 12.61 9.67
CA LEU A 167 21.72 11.68 10.60
C LEU A 167 22.41 11.59 11.97
N LEU A 168 23.72 11.76 12.01
CA LEU A 168 24.51 11.66 13.25
C LEU A 168 24.69 13.02 13.96
N ALA A 169 24.32 14.13 13.32
CA ALA A 169 24.40 15.45 13.93
C ALA A 169 23.50 15.57 15.18
N PRO A 170 24.02 16.09 16.31
CA PRO A 170 23.23 16.25 17.53
C PRO A 170 22.06 17.23 17.38
N GLN A 171 22.23 18.27 16.55
CA GLN A 171 21.24 19.32 16.31
C GLN A 171 21.13 19.54 14.80
N THR A 172 20.01 19.14 14.22
CA THR A 172 19.73 19.27 12.79
C THR A 172 18.22 19.43 12.59
N PRO A 173 17.78 20.29 11.64
CA PRO A 173 16.37 20.41 11.26
C PRO A 173 15.73 19.08 10.87
N PHE A 174 16.54 18.08 10.51
CA PHE A 174 16.09 16.72 10.22
C PHE A 174 15.23 16.11 11.33
N ARG A 175 15.52 16.40 12.61
CA ARG A 175 14.77 15.84 13.76
C ARG A 175 13.34 16.34 13.87
N GLU A 176 13.01 17.42 13.16
CA GLU A 176 11.66 17.94 13.06
C GLU A 176 10.85 17.25 11.95
N GLY A 177 11.51 16.46 11.09
CA GLY A 177 10.84 15.73 10.01
C GLY A 177 9.96 14.59 10.52
N ASP A 178 8.88 14.32 9.79
CA ASP A 178 8.09 13.11 9.99
C ASP A 178 8.73 11.91 9.28
N TYR A 179 9.28 12.16 8.09
CA TYR A 179 9.89 11.14 7.23
C TYR A 179 11.30 11.54 6.79
N VAL A 180 12.10 10.51 6.50
CA VAL A 180 13.36 10.67 5.78
C VAL A 180 13.46 9.67 4.65
N VAL A 181 13.64 10.19 3.44
CA VAL A 181 13.92 9.41 2.26
C VAL A 181 15.43 9.21 2.17
N LEU A 182 15.87 7.96 2.32
CA LEU A 182 17.26 7.56 2.14
C LEU A 182 17.43 6.98 0.74
N ALA A 183 18.24 7.65 -0.06
CA ALA A 183 18.39 7.34 -1.47
C ALA A 183 19.85 7.14 -1.88
N GLY A 184 20.13 5.99 -2.49
CA GLY A 184 21.42 5.71 -3.10
C GLY A 184 21.26 5.12 -4.49
N THR A 185 22.38 4.72 -5.09
CA THR A 185 22.42 4.08 -6.41
C THR A 185 23.30 2.84 -6.37
N HIS A 186 23.35 2.08 -7.46
CA HIS A 186 24.29 0.97 -7.56
C HIS A 186 25.77 1.41 -7.40
N HIS A 187 26.10 2.70 -7.57
CA HIS A 187 27.43 3.25 -7.29
C HIS A 187 27.81 3.20 -5.81
N ASP A 188 26.85 3.07 -4.89
CA ASP A 188 27.10 2.94 -3.46
C ASP A 188 27.52 1.52 -3.05
N ILE A 189 27.49 0.57 -3.99
CA ILE A 189 27.77 -0.86 -3.76
C ILE A 189 29.23 -1.14 -4.14
N THR A 190 30.16 -0.63 -3.32
CA THR A 190 31.61 -0.67 -3.60
C THR A 190 32.40 -1.74 -2.83
N GLY A 191 31.81 -2.37 -1.80
CA GLY A 191 32.46 -3.37 -0.93
C GLY A 191 31.73 -4.70 -0.81
N ALA A 192 31.90 -5.43 0.30
CA ALA A 192 31.12 -6.66 0.50
C ALA A 192 29.61 -6.35 0.61
N VAL A 193 28.76 -7.32 0.26
CA VAL A 193 27.31 -7.20 0.44
C VAL A 193 26.98 -6.89 1.89
N ASP A 194 27.60 -7.61 2.84
CA ASP A 194 27.36 -7.42 4.28
C ASP A 194 27.74 -6.03 4.77
N GLU A 195 28.87 -5.48 4.32
CA GLU A 195 29.29 -4.12 4.65
C GLU A 195 28.28 -3.08 4.15
N THR A 196 27.78 -3.29 2.93
CA THR A 196 26.76 -2.41 2.34
C THR A 196 25.47 -2.48 3.14
N VAL A 197 24.96 -3.69 3.42
CA VAL A 197 23.74 -3.89 4.21
C VAL A 197 23.87 -3.27 5.60
N ASN A 198 24.98 -3.55 6.30
CA ASN A 198 25.23 -3.03 7.64
C ASN A 198 25.29 -1.49 7.67
N ARG A 199 25.88 -0.87 6.64
CA ARG A 199 25.90 0.59 6.51
C ARG A 199 24.47 1.14 6.46
N TRP A 200 23.64 0.67 5.53
CA TRP A 200 22.28 1.18 5.36
C TRP A 200 21.38 0.90 6.56
N VAL A 201 21.46 -0.29 7.16
CA VAL A 201 20.74 -0.60 8.41
C VAL A 201 21.18 0.33 9.54
N GLY A 202 22.48 0.63 9.66
CA GLY A 202 22.99 1.60 10.63
C GLY A 202 22.44 3.03 10.43
N LEU A 203 22.19 3.45 9.18
CA LEU A 203 21.52 4.72 8.89
C LEU A 203 20.05 4.69 9.36
N TRP A 204 19.37 3.56 9.20
CA TRP A 204 18.00 3.39 9.69
C TRP A 204 17.95 3.54 11.21
N ASP A 205 18.89 2.91 11.92
CA ASP A 205 18.96 3.00 13.37
C ASP A 205 19.24 4.44 13.84
N ALA A 206 20.09 5.19 13.11
CA ALA A 206 20.36 6.60 13.40
C ALA A 206 19.11 7.48 13.22
N ALA A 207 18.35 7.28 12.14
CA ALA A 207 17.10 7.98 11.91
C ALA A 207 16.02 7.61 12.93
N ALA A 208 15.91 6.32 13.27
CA ALA A 208 14.97 5.82 14.26
C ALA A 208 15.23 6.39 15.66
N ARG A 209 16.49 6.54 16.07
CA ARG A 209 16.87 7.24 17.33
C ARG A 209 16.45 8.71 17.37
N SER A 210 16.34 9.33 16.20
CA SER A 210 15.86 10.71 16.07
C SER A 210 14.34 10.80 15.99
N GLY A 211 13.63 9.66 15.99
CA GLY A 211 12.18 9.62 15.88
C GLY A 211 11.66 9.98 14.47
N VAL A 212 12.46 9.78 13.42
CA VAL A 212 12.02 10.06 12.05
C VAL A 212 11.77 8.73 11.34
N ARG A 213 10.60 8.56 10.69
CA ARG A 213 10.27 7.31 9.97
C ARG A 213 11.05 7.25 8.65
N VAL A 214 11.72 6.14 8.39
CA VAL A 214 12.56 5.98 7.20
C VAL A 214 11.76 5.46 6.01
N VAL A 215 12.02 6.06 4.84
CA VAL A 215 11.66 5.55 3.51
C VAL A 215 12.96 5.19 2.80
N GLN A 216 13.28 3.90 2.71
CA GLN A 216 14.44 3.40 1.99
C GLN A 216 14.10 3.21 0.51
N LEU A 217 14.88 3.83 -0.38
CA LEU A 217 14.85 3.49 -1.80
C LEU A 217 15.79 2.32 -2.07
N GLY A 218 15.30 1.26 -2.71
CA GLY A 218 16.14 0.16 -3.20
C GLY A 218 17.10 0.63 -4.30
N PHE A 219 17.92 -0.30 -4.81
CA PHE A 219 18.90 -0.02 -5.86
C PHE A 219 18.46 -0.66 -7.18
N ALA A 220 18.54 0.08 -8.29
CA ALA A 220 18.42 -0.52 -9.62
C ALA A 220 19.79 -1.10 -10.05
N PRO A 221 19.84 -2.30 -10.67
CA PRO A 221 21.06 -2.81 -11.26
C PRO A 221 21.52 -1.92 -12.44
N PRO A 222 22.81 -1.90 -12.78
CA PRO A 222 23.27 -1.12 -13.93
C PRO A 222 22.69 -1.68 -15.23
N ALA A 223 22.37 -0.79 -16.18
CA ALA A 223 21.86 -1.19 -17.50
C ALA A 223 22.87 -2.03 -18.31
N VAL A 224 24.16 -1.90 -18.00
CA VAL A 224 25.27 -2.62 -18.62
C VAL A 224 26.10 -3.29 -17.53
N ASP A 225 26.17 -4.62 -17.59
CA ASP A 225 26.99 -5.43 -16.70
C ASP A 225 28.00 -6.23 -17.52
N ALA A 226 29.28 -6.18 -17.12
CA ALA A 226 30.37 -6.87 -17.81
C ALA A 226 30.19 -8.40 -17.84
N TYR A 227 29.42 -8.98 -16.92
CA TYR A 227 29.13 -10.41 -16.86
C TYR A 227 27.95 -10.82 -17.77
N GLY A 228 27.18 -9.86 -18.32
CA GLY A 228 26.06 -10.14 -19.20
C GLY A 228 25.08 -11.17 -18.62
N PRO A 229 24.63 -12.19 -19.39
CA PRO A 229 23.74 -13.24 -18.88
C PRO A 229 24.30 -14.06 -17.70
N ALA A 230 25.63 -14.07 -17.50
CA ALA A 230 26.24 -14.79 -16.38
C ALA A 230 26.11 -14.03 -15.04
N ALA A 231 25.76 -12.74 -15.06
CA ALA A 231 25.63 -11.88 -13.89
C ALA A 231 24.83 -12.55 -12.76
N TRP A 232 23.69 -13.16 -13.07
CA TRP A 232 22.83 -13.83 -12.08
C TRP A 232 23.53 -14.89 -11.23
N ARG A 233 24.53 -15.60 -11.80
CA ARG A 233 25.25 -16.70 -11.14
C ARG A 233 26.66 -16.30 -10.70
N ALA A 234 27.04 -15.05 -10.87
CA ALA A 234 28.37 -14.54 -10.57
C ALA A 234 28.28 -13.59 -9.36
N PRO A 235 28.62 -14.05 -8.14
CA PRO A 235 28.54 -13.21 -6.93
C PRO A 235 29.32 -11.90 -6.98
N GLN A 236 30.32 -11.83 -7.86
CA GLN A 236 31.15 -10.65 -8.12
C GLN A 236 30.52 -9.64 -9.11
N SER A 237 29.48 -10.04 -9.86
CA SER A 237 28.74 -9.13 -10.74
C SER A 237 28.05 -8.05 -9.91
N LEU A 238 28.07 -6.81 -10.42
CA LEU A 238 27.41 -5.71 -9.76
C LEU A 238 25.89 -5.91 -9.72
N SER A 239 25.28 -6.42 -10.79
CA SER A 239 23.85 -6.73 -10.81
C SER A 239 23.46 -7.80 -9.79
N HIS A 240 24.30 -8.82 -9.59
CA HIS A 240 24.05 -9.82 -8.54
C HIS A 240 24.14 -9.19 -7.15
N ARG A 241 25.20 -8.41 -6.89
CA ARG A 241 25.39 -7.73 -5.60
C ARG A 241 24.26 -6.75 -5.28
N VAL A 242 23.78 -5.99 -6.27
CA VAL A 242 22.60 -5.10 -6.14
C VAL A 242 21.39 -5.89 -5.66
N ARG A 243 21.06 -7.00 -6.32
CA ARG A 243 19.90 -7.83 -5.98
C ARG A 243 20.02 -8.46 -4.61
N GLU A 244 21.20 -8.96 -4.27
CA GLU A 244 21.46 -9.54 -2.94
C GLU A 244 21.34 -8.47 -1.84
N VAL A 245 21.88 -7.26 -2.06
CA VAL A 245 21.72 -6.13 -1.14
C VAL A 245 20.24 -5.76 -0.98
N ASN A 246 19.48 -5.62 -2.08
CA ASN A 246 18.05 -5.34 -2.04
C ASN A 246 17.29 -6.42 -1.23
N ALA A 247 17.55 -7.70 -1.49
CA ALA A 247 16.92 -8.81 -0.79
C ALA A 247 17.19 -8.77 0.72
N ARG A 248 18.47 -8.62 1.11
CA ARG A 248 18.84 -8.54 2.53
C ARG A 248 18.31 -7.29 3.22
N LEU A 249 18.27 -6.14 2.54
CA LEU A 249 17.65 -4.94 3.10
C LEU A 249 16.15 -5.13 3.29
N ALA A 250 15.45 -5.75 2.33
CA ALA A 250 14.02 -6.05 2.47
C ALA A 250 13.73 -6.97 3.66
N GLU A 251 14.58 -7.99 3.91
CA GLU A 251 14.49 -8.84 5.10
C GLU A 251 14.62 -8.04 6.42
N HIS A 252 15.52 -7.06 6.46
CA HIS A 252 15.71 -6.19 7.63
C HIS A 252 14.61 -5.11 7.75
N ALA A 253 13.95 -4.76 6.66
CA ALA A 253 13.02 -3.65 6.61
C ALA A 253 11.71 -3.91 7.38
N ALA A 254 11.31 -5.18 7.56
CA ALA A 254 10.04 -5.57 8.16
C ALA A 254 9.79 -4.86 9.50
N GLY A 255 8.78 -3.98 9.52
CA GLY A 255 8.39 -3.15 10.67
C GLY A 255 9.32 -1.95 10.96
N ARG A 256 10.53 -1.94 10.41
CA ARG A 256 11.56 -0.92 10.71
C ARG A 256 11.47 0.29 9.82
N VAL A 257 11.27 0.09 8.51
CA VAL A 257 11.29 1.14 7.49
C VAL A 257 10.23 0.89 6.43
N LEU A 258 9.84 1.94 5.70
CA LEU A 258 9.10 1.81 4.46
C LEU A 258 10.09 1.58 3.33
N PHE A 259 9.84 0.62 2.43
CA PHE A 259 10.78 0.25 1.37
C PHE A 259 10.16 0.46 -0.02
N VAL A 260 10.88 1.16 -0.90
CA VAL A 260 10.47 1.43 -2.28
C VAL A 260 11.29 0.56 -3.23
N ASP A 261 10.61 -0.29 -4.01
CA ASP A 261 11.24 -1.19 -4.97
C ASP A 261 11.66 -0.44 -6.26
N VAL A 262 12.85 0.16 -6.21
CA VAL A 262 13.44 0.87 -7.34
C VAL A 262 13.83 -0.07 -8.48
N GLU A 263 14.14 -1.34 -8.21
CA GLU A 263 14.46 -2.31 -9.27
C GLU A 263 13.22 -2.57 -10.14
N GLN A 264 12.04 -2.71 -9.53
CA GLN A 264 10.78 -2.85 -10.24
C GLN A 264 10.38 -1.57 -11.02
N LEU A 265 10.59 -0.39 -10.44
CA LEU A 265 10.36 0.88 -11.15
C LEU A 265 11.27 1.00 -12.39
N ALA A 266 12.55 0.68 -12.23
CA ALA A 266 13.51 0.68 -13.33
C ALA A 266 13.15 -0.35 -14.40
N ALA A 267 12.57 -1.50 -14.03
CA ALA A 267 12.07 -2.49 -14.98
C ALA A 267 10.85 -1.98 -15.77
N GLN A 268 9.93 -1.26 -15.13
CA GLN A 268 8.74 -0.68 -15.78
C GLN A 268 9.10 0.42 -16.78
N VAL A 269 10.02 1.32 -16.41
CA VAL A 269 10.56 2.36 -17.32
C VAL A 269 11.44 1.75 -18.40
N GLY A 270 12.13 0.65 -18.05
CA GLY A 270 13.16 0.01 -18.84
C GLY A 270 14.54 0.47 -18.37
N LEU A 271 15.37 -0.50 -17.97
CA LEU A 271 16.65 -0.25 -17.29
C LEU A 271 17.61 0.66 -18.08
N ARG A 272 17.55 0.64 -19.42
CA ARG A 272 18.35 1.52 -20.30
C ARG A 272 17.89 2.97 -20.31
N GLN A 273 16.63 3.22 -19.97
CA GLN A 273 16.03 4.56 -19.90
C GLN A 273 15.99 5.08 -18.46
N TRP A 274 16.22 4.21 -17.47
CA TRP A 274 16.18 4.56 -16.06
C TRP A 274 17.21 5.63 -15.67
N GLU A 275 18.47 5.45 -16.08
CA GLU A 275 19.58 6.35 -15.77
C GLU A 275 20.08 7.13 -16.99
N ASP A 276 20.58 8.34 -16.78
CA ASP A 276 21.30 9.12 -17.78
C ASP A 276 22.77 9.35 -17.35
N PRO A 277 23.74 8.62 -17.92
CA PRO A 277 25.15 8.79 -17.61
C PRO A 277 25.66 10.22 -17.82
N ARG A 278 25.08 10.98 -18.77
CA ARG A 278 25.49 12.37 -19.01
C ARG A 278 25.17 13.24 -17.81
N SER A 279 23.97 13.10 -17.25
CA SER A 279 23.55 13.80 -16.04
C SER A 279 24.39 13.38 -14.83
N TRP A 280 24.72 12.09 -14.71
CA TRP A 280 25.56 11.58 -13.62
C TRP A 280 26.95 12.23 -13.60
N TYR A 281 27.64 12.29 -14.74
CA TYR A 281 28.99 12.86 -14.80
C TYR A 281 29.02 14.39 -14.70
N ARG A 282 27.94 15.07 -15.07
CA ARG A 282 27.89 16.54 -15.07
C ARG A 282 27.46 17.13 -13.74
N VAL A 283 26.42 16.57 -13.13
CA VAL A 283 25.76 17.15 -11.95
C VAL A 283 25.47 16.13 -10.85
N ARG A 284 26.00 14.90 -10.95
CA ARG A 284 25.77 13.81 -9.99
C ARG A 284 24.29 13.51 -9.79
N GLN A 285 23.49 13.58 -10.85
CA GLN A 285 22.12 13.06 -10.85
C GLN A 285 22.06 11.78 -11.69
N PRO A 286 21.66 10.63 -11.12
CA PRO A 286 21.70 9.36 -11.84
C PRO A 286 20.55 9.19 -12.83
N TYR A 287 19.35 9.67 -12.50
CA TYR A 287 18.14 9.35 -13.25
C TYR A 287 17.99 10.17 -14.53
N ALA A 288 17.49 9.53 -15.57
CA ALA A 288 16.96 10.24 -16.71
C ALA A 288 15.75 11.10 -16.27
N PRO A 289 15.51 12.26 -16.91
CA PRO A 289 14.40 13.14 -16.53
C PRO A 289 13.05 12.40 -16.42
N ASP A 290 12.70 11.60 -17.43
CA ASP A 290 11.41 10.90 -17.48
C ASP A 290 11.29 9.72 -16.49
N SER A 291 12.37 9.36 -15.79
CA SER A 291 12.35 8.41 -14.67
C SER A 291 12.00 9.07 -13.34
N LEU A 292 12.22 10.38 -13.20
CA LEU A 292 11.98 11.11 -11.94
C LEU A 292 10.51 11.10 -11.50
N PRO A 293 9.50 11.24 -12.40
CA PRO A 293 8.08 11.11 -12.02
C PRO A 293 7.74 9.79 -11.34
N TRP A 294 8.31 8.68 -11.82
CA TRP A 294 8.10 7.35 -11.26
C TRP A 294 8.63 7.25 -9.84
N LEU A 295 9.83 7.79 -9.60
CA LEU A 295 10.43 7.82 -8.28
C LEU A 295 9.67 8.73 -7.32
N ALA A 296 9.28 9.93 -7.77
CA ALA A 296 8.52 10.88 -6.98
C ALA A 296 7.14 10.32 -6.58
N ALA A 297 6.42 9.71 -7.53
CA ALA A 297 5.15 9.04 -7.27
C ALA A 297 5.32 7.91 -6.25
N ALA A 298 6.30 7.02 -6.44
CA ALA A 298 6.51 5.91 -5.52
C ALA A 298 6.82 6.35 -4.08
N ILE A 299 7.59 7.42 -3.89
CA ILE A 299 7.86 8.01 -2.57
C ILE A 299 6.56 8.53 -1.94
N ALA A 300 5.81 9.36 -2.68
CA ALA A 300 4.58 9.96 -2.17
C ALA A 300 3.51 8.90 -1.86
N ASP A 301 3.35 7.91 -2.73
CA ASP A 301 2.35 6.84 -2.62
C ASP A 301 2.64 5.96 -1.39
N THR A 302 3.92 5.67 -1.15
CA THR A 302 4.39 4.93 0.03
C THR A 302 4.09 5.70 1.33
N ILE A 303 4.40 6.99 1.37
CA ILE A 303 4.12 7.85 2.53
C ILE A 303 2.62 8.02 2.76
N ALA A 304 1.83 8.15 1.69
CA ALA A 304 0.39 8.27 1.77
C ALA A 304 -0.25 6.98 2.33
N ALA A 305 0.22 5.81 1.89
CA ALA A 305 -0.23 4.53 2.40
C ALA A 305 0.04 4.38 3.90
N ASP A 306 1.21 4.82 4.38
CA ASP A 306 1.61 4.86 5.80
C ASP A 306 0.74 5.84 6.61
N ARG A 307 0.43 7.02 6.04
CA ARG A 307 -0.52 8.01 6.61
C ARG A 307 -1.99 7.59 6.52
N GLY A 308 -2.28 6.33 6.19
CA GLY A 308 -3.64 5.80 6.19
C GLY A 308 -4.48 6.22 5.00
N ARG A 309 -3.87 6.74 3.92
CA ARG A 309 -4.56 7.09 2.68
C ARG A 309 -4.78 5.89 1.75
N SER A 310 -4.40 4.68 2.13
CA SER A 310 -4.74 3.47 1.36
C SER A 310 -6.24 3.17 1.40
N ALA A 311 -6.78 2.71 0.28
CA ALA A 311 -8.13 2.18 0.17
C ALA A 311 -8.22 0.82 0.87
N ARG A 312 -9.43 0.49 1.33
CA ARG A 312 -9.76 -0.75 2.02
C ARG A 312 -10.82 -1.57 1.30
N CYS A 313 -11.52 -0.97 0.35
CA CYS A 313 -12.52 -1.65 -0.46
C CYS A 313 -12.42 -1.18 -1.92
N VAL A 314 -12.46 -2.13 -2.85
CA VAL A 314 -12.69 -1.88 -4.27
C VAL A 314 -14.12 -2.30 -4.58
N VAL A 315 -14.92 -1.36 -5.04
CA VAL A 315 -16.30 -1.58 -5.50
C VAL A 315 -16.26 -1.58 -7.02
N VAL A 316 -16.70 -2.67 -7.63
CA VAL A 316 -16.66 -2.85 -9.09
C VAL A 316 -18.08 -2.89 -9.66
N ASP A 317 -18.23 -2.39 -10.88
CA ASP A 317 -19.35 -2.77 -11.74
C ASP A 317 -19.20 -4.22 -12.26
N LEU A 318 -20.23 -4.75 -12.91
CA LEU A 318 -20.24 -6.06 -13.54
C LEU A 318 -20.06 -5.97 -15.07
N ASP A 319 -21.09 -5.50 -15.77
CA ASP A 319 -21.09 -5.35 -17.23
C ASP A 319 -19.97 -4.40 -17.68
N GLY A 320 -19.24 -4.75 -18.73
CA GLY A 320 -18.11 -3.95 -19.23
C GLY A 320 -16.87 -3.92 -18.31
N THR A 321 -16.98 -4.41 -17.08
CA THR A 321 -15.94 -4.29 -16.03
C THR A 321 -15.38 -5.65 -15.60
N LEU A 322 -16.20 -6.58 -15.12
CA LEU A 322 -15.77 -7.95 -14.78
C LEU A 322 -15.89 -8.93 -15.95
N TRP A 323 -16.75 -8.63 -16.91
CA TRP A 323 -16.88 -9.37 -18.17
C TRP A 323 -17.23 -8.40 -19.30
N GLY A 324 -17.00 -8.84 -20.54
CA GLY A 324 -17.39 -8.06 -21.71
C GLY A 324 -18.82 -8.36 -22.14
N GLY A 325 -19.61 -7.34 -22.44
CA GLY A 325 -21.02 -7.48 -22.85
C GLY A 325 -21.98 -6.98 -21.77
N ILE A 326 -23.27 -7.13 -22.03
CA ILE A 326 -24.37 -6.72 -21.14
C ILE A 326 -25.15 -7.98 -20.76
N LEU A 327 -25.10 -8.38 -19.49
CA LEU A 327 -25.69 -9.63 -19.03
C LEU A 327 -27.19 -9.74 -19.34
N GLY A 328 -27.92 -8.64 -19.25
CA GLY A 328 -29.36 -8.60 -19.55
C GLY A 328 -29.70 -8.87 -21.02
N ASP A 329 -28.79 -8.51 -21.94
CA ASP A 329 -29.00 -8.63 -23.39
C ASP A 329 -28.37 -9.92 -23.94
N ASP A 330 -27.15 -10.22 -23.50
CA ASP A 330 -26.32 -11.33 -24.01
C ASP A 330 -26.60 -12.65 -23.28
N GLY A 331 -27.12 -12.58 -22.05
CA GLY A 331 -27.26 -13.73 -21.16
C GLY A 331 -25.93 -14.29 -20.65
N ILE A 332 -26.00 -15.28 -19.76
CA ILE A 332 -24.81 -15.87 -19.10
C ILE A 332 -23.85 -16.52 -20.12
N ASP A 333 -24.38 -17.13 -21.18
CA ASP A 333 -23.57 -17.79 -22.21
C ASP A 333 -22.95 -16.78 -23.22
N GLY A 334 -23.47 -15.56 -23.28
CA GLY A 334 -23.04 -14.52 -24.23
C GLY A 334 -22.00 -13.55 -23.67
N ILE A 335 -21.88 -13.43 -22.34
CA ILE A 335 -20.84 -12.59 -21.73
C ILE A 335 -19.43 -13.16 -21.99
N ARG A 336 -18.47 -12.26 -22.24
CA ARG A 336 -17.09 -12.61 -22.57
C ARG A 336 -16.22 -12.61 -21.33
N VAL A 337 -15.86 -13.79 -20.86
CA VAL A 337 -14.93 -13.99 -19.75
C VAL A 337 -14.16 -15.31 -19.90
N GLY A 338 -12.88 -15.31 -19.52
CA GLY A 338 -12.01 -16.50 -19.44
C GLY A 338 -11.44 -17.04 -20.76
N THR A 339 -12.22 -17.13 -21.84
CA THR A 339 -11.75 -17.64 -23.14
C THR A 339 -11.73 -16.58 -24.23
N GLY A 340 -10.71 -16.64 -25.10
CA GLY A 340 -10.51 -15.69 -26.20
C GLY A 340 -9.86 -14.40 -25.73
N ALA A 341 -9.30 -13.62 -26.66
CA ALA A 341 -8.45 -12.47 -26.33
C ALA A 341 -9.15 -11.45 -25.40
N ASP A 342 -10.43 -11.16 -25.62
CA ASP A 342 -11.18 -10.23 -24.77
C ASP A 342 -11.53 -10.85 -23.41
N GLY A 343 -11.99 -12.11 -23.40
CA GLY A 343 -12.39 -12.81 -22.16
C GLY A 343 -11.20 -13.08 -21.22
N GLU A 344 -10.04 -13.39 -21.78
CA GLU A 344 -8.78 -13.58 -21.02
C GLU A 344 -8.35 -12.28 -20.33
N ALA A 345 -8.52 -11.13 -20.98
CA ALA A 345 -8.20 -9.83 -20.38
C ALA A 345 -9.09 -9.51 -19.17
N PHE A 346 -10.39 -9.81 -19.24
CA PHE A 346 -11.29 -9.70 -18.08
C PHE A 346 -10.90 -10.68 -16.97
N ALA A 347 -10.53 -11.91 -17.31
CA ALA A 347 -10.08 -12.90 -16.33
C ALA A 347 -8.76 -12.46 -15.65
N ASP A 348 -7.84 -11.84 -16.37
CA ASP A 348 -6.61 -11.26 -15.79
C ASP A 348 -6.92 -10.11 -14.83
N PHE A 349 -7.87 -9.24 -15.17
CA PHE A 349 -8.34 -8.21 -14.26
C PHE A 349 -8.97 -8.80 -12.99
N GLN A 350 -9.79 -9.85 -13.12
CA GLN A 350 -10.34 -10.56 -11.98
C GLN A 350 -9.26 -11.24 -11.10
N ARG A 351 -8.22 -11.82 -11.70
CA ARG A 351 -7.06 -12.37 -10.95
C ARG A 351 -6.33 -11.28 -10.18
N TYR A 352 -6.16 -10.09 -10.78
CA TYR A 352 -5.57 -8.95 -10.09
C TYR A 352 -6.43 -8.50 -8.91
N LEU A 353 -7.76 -8.39 -9.07
CA LEU A 353 -8.67 -8.07 -7.97
C LEU A 353 -8.62 -9.11 -6.84
N ARG A 354 -8.55 -10.41 -7.18
CA ARG A 354 -8.35 -11.48 -6.19
C ARG A 354 -7.02 -11.31 -5.43
N ALA A 355 -5.93 -10.98 -6.11
CA ALA A 355 -4.64 -10.74 -5.43
C ALA A 355 -4.70 -9.54 -4.45
N LEU A 356 -5.58 -8.55 -4.69
CA LEU A 356 -5.81 -7.47 -3.72
C LEU A 356 -6.50 -8.01 -2.45
N THR A 357 -7.37 -9.01 -2.57
CA THR A 357 -8.06 -9.57 -1.40
C THR A 357 -7.14 -10.37 -0.51
N GLU A 358 -6.16 -11.06 -1.09
CA GLU A 358 -5.07 -11.70 -0.35
C GLU A 358 -4.31 -10.70 0.53
N ARG A 359 -4.26 -9.42 0.14
CA ARG A 359 -3.64 -8.34 0.92
C ARG A 359 -4.60 -7.61 1.86
N GLY A 360 -5.82 -8.10 2.04
CA GLY A 360 -6.81 -7.53 2.95
C GLY A 360 -7.64 -6.38 2.41
N VAL A 361 -7.69 -6.20 1.08
CA VAL A 361 -8.64 -5.30 0.41
C VAL A 361 -9.97 -6.03 0.20
N LEU A 362 -11.08 -5.43 0.60
CA LEU A 362 -12.41 -6.01 0.39
C LEU A 362 -12.87 -5.77 -1.04
N LEU A 363 -13.57 -6.72 -1.63
CA LEU A 363 -14.30 -6.52 -2.88
C LEU A 363 -15.80 -6.37 -2.61
N ALA A 364 -16.45 -5.49 -3.34
CA ALA A 364 -17.91 -5.38 -3.37
C ALA A 364 -18.38 -5.07 -4.80
N VAL A 365 -19.67 -5.27 -5.05
CA VAL A 365 -20.30 -4.99 -6.35
C VAL A 365 -21.36 -3.90 -6.18
N ALA A 366 -21.31 -2.89 -7.05
CA ALA A 366 -22.37 -1.90 -7.24
C ALA A 366 -22.69 -1.84 -8.73
N SER A 367 -23.79 -2.47 -9.12
CA SER A 367 -24.12 -2.68 -10.53
C SER A 367 -25.60 -2.49 -10.85
N LYS A 368 -25.89 -2.16 -12.10
CA LYS A 368 -27.24 -1.98 -12.65
C LYS A 368 -27.69 -3.24 -13.38
N ASN A 369 -27.96 -4.29 -12.62
CA ASN A 369 -28.44 -5.57 -13.12
C ASN A 369 -29.59 -6.12 -12.27
N ASP A 370 -30.29 -7.12 -12.81
CA ASP A 370 -31.11 -8.00 -12.00
C ASP A 370 -30.22 -8.80 -11.03
N ARG A 371 -30.58 -8.79 -9.74
CA ARG A 371 -29.75 -9.38 -8.67
C ARG A 371 -29.56 -10.88 -8.85
N ASP A 372 -30.63 -11.61 -9.13
CA ASP A 372 -30.58 -13.07 -9.20
C ASP A 372 -29.82 -13.53 -10.44
N LEU A 373 -30.02 -12.84 -11.57
CA LEU A 373 -29.27 -13.10 -12.79
C LEU A 373 -27.77 -12.80 -12.61
N ALA A 374 -27.41 -11.68 -11.97
CA ALA A 374 -26.02 -11.33 -11.69
C ALA A 374 -25.32 -12.35 -10.79
N LEU A 375 -25.99 -12.79 -9.71
CA LEU A 375 -25.44 -13.81 -8.81
C LEU A 375 -25.23 -15.14 -9.53
N ARG A 376 -26.19 -15.55 -10.38
CA ARG A 376 -26.06 -16.73 -11.22
C ARG A 376 -24.91 -16.60 -12.23
N ALA A 377 -24.77 -15.46 -12.89
CA ALA A 377 -23.66 -15.23 -13.82
C ALA A 377 -22.30 -15.39 -13.12
N ILE A 378 -22.12 -14.77 -11.93
CA ILE A 378 -20.87 -14.90 -11.15
C ILE A 378 -20.61 -16.37 -10.76
N ALA A 379 -21.66 -17.12 -10.42
CA ALA A 379 -21.53 -18.52 -10.00
C ALA A 379 -21.29 -19.48 -11.18
N GLU A 380 -22.00 -19.30 -12.28
CA GLU A 380 -22.18 -20.30 -13.34
C GLU A 380 -21.36 -19.99 -14.61
N ALA A 381 -21.05 -18.71 -14.89
CA ALA A 381 -20.43 -18.35 -16.16
C ALA A 381 -19.06 -19.02 -16.36
N PRO A 382 -18.86 -19.75 -17.47
CA PRO A 382 -17.58 -20.39 -17.77
C PRO A 382 -16.48 -19.34 -17.90
N GLY A 383 -15.39 -19.50 -17.14
CA GLY A 383 -14.26 -18.57 -17.20
C GLY A 383 -14.23 -17.50 -16.11
N MET A 384 -15.31 -17.36 -15.31
CA MET A 384 -15.28 -16.53 -14.11
C MET A 384 -14.19 -16.99 -13.16
N VAL A 385 -13.31 -16.05 -12.79
CA VAL A 385 -12.26 -16.28 -11.80
C VAL A 385 -12.83 -16.01 -10.43
N LEU A 386 -13.40 -14.82 -10.21
CA LEU A 386 -14.04 -14.42 -8.96
C LEU A 386 -15.35 -15.18 -8.75
N ARG A 387 -15.65 -15.49 -7.49
CA ARG A 387 -16.88 -16.17 -7.06
C ARG A 387 -17.66 -15.28 -6.10
N VAL A 388 -18.92 -15.64 -5.84
CA VAL A 388 -19.81 -14.86 -4.96
C VAL A 388 -19.17 -14.65 -3.59
N GLU A 389 -18.43 -15.65 -3.10
CA GLU A 389 -17.74 -15.63 -1.81
C GLU A 389 -16.55 -14.66 -1.77
N ASP A 390 -15.97 -14.30 -2.93
CA ASP A 390 -14.88 -13.33 -3.00
C ASP A 390 -15.36 -11.89 -2.68
N PHE A 391 -16.68 -11.63 -2.77
CA PHE A 391 -17.27 -10.34 -2.48
C PHE A 391 -17.83 -10.27 -1.06
N THR A 392 -17.52 -9.17 -0.37
CA THR A 392 -18.05 -8.88 0.98
C THR A 392 -19.52 -8.47 0.92
N HIS A 393 -19.90 -7.73 -0.13
CA HIS A 393 -21.28 -7.34 -0.36
C HIS A 393 -21.55 -7.16 -1.87
N ILE A 394 -22.74 -7.53 -2.31
CA ILE A 394 -23.17 -7.39 -3.71
C ILE A 394 -24.50 -6.65 -3.72
N VAL A 395 -24.49 -5.48 -4.36
CA VAL A 395 -25.68 -4.68 -4.67
C VAL A 395 -25.83 -4.65 -6.19
N ALA A 396 -26.91 -5.25 -6.67
CA ALA A 396 -27.29 -5.29 -8.07
C ALA A 396 -28.77 -4.94 -8.16
N ASP A 397 -29.06 -3.70 -8.55
CA ASP A 397 -30.40 -3.16 -8.77
C ASP A 397 -30.33 -1.89 -9.62
N TRP A 398 -31.47 -1.26 -9.89
CA TRP A 398 -31.55 -0.11 -10.81
C TRP A 398 -31.40 1.27 -10.14
N ARG A 399 -31.08 1.33 -8.83
CA ARG A 399 -30.84 2.60 -8.15
C ARG A 399 -29.52 3.25 -8.63
N PRO A 400 -29.32 4.56 -8.41
CA PRO A 400 -28.04 5.21 -8.68
C PRO A 400 -26.88 4.53 -7.94
N LYS A 401 -25.72 4.35 -8.59
CA LYS A 401 -24.57 3.68 -7.98
C LYS A 401 -24.08 4.40 -6.71
N SER A 402 -24.20 5.73 -6.64
CA SER A 402 -23.94 6.47 -5.39
C SER A 402 -24.76 5.98 -4.18
N GLU A 403 -26.02 5.59 -4.36
CA GLU A 403 -26.86 5.06 -3.26
C GLU A 403 -26.44 3.63 -2.91
N GLN A 404 -26.11 2.82 -3.93
CA GLN A 404 -25.59 1.46 -3.73
C GLN A 404 -24.26 1.48 -2.94
N LEU A 405 -23.37 2.43 -3.25
CA LEU A 405 -22.11 2.62 -2.51
C LEU A 405 -22.35 3.01 -1.05
N GLN A 406 -23.34 3.86 -0.78
CA GLN A 406 -23.72 4.21 0.59
C GLN A 406 -24.21 2.98 1.35
N GLU A 407 -25.08 2.17 0.75
CA GLU A 407 -25.54 0.91 1.33
C GLU A 407 -24.37 -0.05 1.63
N ILE A 408 -23.44 -0.20 0.68
CA ILE A 408 -22.24 -1.02 0.87
C ILE A 408 -21.42 -0.48 2.05
N SER A 409 -21.18 0.83 2.12
CA SER A 409 -20.48 1.50 3.24
C SER A 409 -21.12 1.19 4.59
N ASP A 410 -22.44 1.26 4.67
CA ASP A 410 -23.18 1.03 5.90
C ASP A 410 -23.14 -0.45 6.31
N LYS A 411 -23.31 -1.37 5.34
CA LYS A 411 -23.26 -2.82 5.58
C LYS A 411 -21.87 -3.29 5.99
N ILE A 412 -20.82 -2.82 5.34
CA ILE A 412 -19.45 -3.22 5.67
C ILE A 412 -18.83 -2.36 6.77
N ARG A 413 -19.52 -1.33 7.28
CA ARG A 413 -19.04 -0.41 8.31
C ARG A 413 -17.65 0.15 7.98
N LEU A 414 -17.51 0.68 6.76
CA LEU A 414 -16.31 1.38 6.30
C LEU A 414 -16.71 2.67 5.60
N GLY A 415 -16.11 3.79 5.99
CA GLY A 415 -16.43 5.08 5.38
C GLY A 415 -15.97 5.17 3.92
N LEU A 416 -16.78 5.82 3.09
CA LEU A 416 -16.60 6.01 1.65
C LEU A 416 -15.21 6.52 1.22
N SER A 417 -14.53 7.31 2.06
CA SER A 417 -13.14 7.75 1.84
C SER A 417 -12.10 6.62 1.69
N SER A 418 -12.48 5.39 2.07
CA SER A 418 -11.67 4.17 1.94
C SER A 418 -12.04 3.34 0.70
N PHE A 419 -12.95 3.82 -0.15
CA PHE A 419 -13.45 3.10 -1.32
C PHE A 419 -12.75 3.56 -2.59
N VAL A 420 -12.47 2.60 -3.46
CA VAL A 420 -12.18 2.84 -4.88
C VAL A 420 -13.36 2.28 -5.65
N PHE A 421 -13.98 3.10 -6.48
CA PHE A 421 -15.07 2.69 -7.36
C PHE A 421 -14.54 2.53 -8.78
N VAL A 422 -14.80 1.39 -9.42
CA VAL A 422 -14.27 1.03 -10.73
C VAL A 422 -15.42 0.66 -11.66
N ASP A 423 -15.50 1.35 -12.79
CA ASP A 423 -16.60 1.26 -13.75
C ASP A 423 -16.08 1.69 -15.13
N ASP A 424 -16.56 1.08 -16.22
CA ASP A 424 -16.21 1.47 -17.58
C ASP A 424 -17.06 2.63 -18.11
N ASN A 425 -18.19 2.93 -17.48
CA ASN A 425 -19.11 3.99 -17.87
C ASN A 425 -18.72 5.35 -17.26
N PRO A 426 -18.26 6.33 -18.07
CA PRO A 426 -17.84 7.63 -17.56
C PRO A 426 -18.96 8.42 -16.87
N ALA A 427 -20.22 8.19 -17.25
CA ALA A 427 -21.36 8.87 -16.65
C ALA A 427 -21.60 8.41 -15.21
N GLU A 428 -21.46 7.11 -14.94
CA GLU A 428 -21.59 6.55 -13.59
C GLU A 428 -20.41 7.00 -12.70
N CYS A 429 -19.17 6.99 -13.22
CA CYS A 429 -18.02 7.52 -12.48
C CYS A 429 -18.20 9.00 -12.10
N ALA A 430 -18.65 9.84 -13.05
CA ALA A 430 -18.89 11.26 -12.79
C ALA A 430 -20.02 11.48 -11.78
N GLN A 431 -21.09 10.67 -11.85
CA GLN A 431 -22.20 10.72 -10.91
C GLN A 431 -21.75 10.37 -9.49
N VAL A 432 -20.97 9.30 -9.33
CA VAL A 432 -20.42 8.90 -8.03
C VAL A 432 -19.47 9.96 -7.49
N ALA A 433 -18.56 10.49 -8.31
CA ALA A 433 -17.62 11.53 -7.88
C ALA A 433 -18.33 12.83 -7.44
N ALA A 434 -19.45 13.18 -8.08
CA ALA A 434 -20.25 14.35 -7.70
C ALA A 434 -21.05 14.13 -6.41
N ALA A 435 -21.63 12.94 -6.24
CA ALA A 435 -22.43 12.60 -5.06
C ALA A 435 -21.57 12.35 -3.81
N HIS A 436 -20.41 11.70 -3.98
CA HIS A 436 -19.49 11.29 -2.92
C HIS A 436 -18.05 11.66 -3.27
N PRO A 437 -17.63 12.93 -3.10
CA PRO A 437 -16.29 13.41 -3.46
C PRO A 437 -15.13 12.69 -2.75
N GLU A 438 -15.39 12.01 -1.63
CA GLU A 438 -14.41 11.20 -0.94
C GLU A 438 -14.15 9.81 -1.58
N VAL A 439 -15.07 9.32 -2.43
CA VAL A 439 -14.90 8.07 -3.16
C VAL A 439 -13.92 8.30 -4.31
N ARG A 440 -12.98 7.38 -4.47
CA ARG A 440 -11.98 7.45 -5.53
C ARG A 440 -12.50 6.70 -6.75
N ALA A 441 -13.12 7.40 -7.67
CA ALA A 441 -13.67 6.81 -8.89
C ALA A 441 -12.58 6.67 -9.97
N LEU A 442 -12.48 5.48 -10.55
CA LEU A 442 -11.67 5.18 -11.73
C LEU A 442 -12.60 4.79 -12.87
N CYS A 443 -12.61 5.60 -13.93
CA CYS A 443 -13.21 5.24 -15.20
C CYS A 443 -12.24 4.36 -15.97
N LEU A 444 -12.62 3.11 -16.22
CA LEU A 444 -11.77 2.17 -16.94
C LEU A 444 -11.57 2.61 -18.41
N PRO A 445 -10.38 2.34 -18.98
CA PRO A 445 -10.14 2.62 -20.40
C PRO A 445 -10.98 1.71 -21.30
N ALA A 446 -10.99 1.94 -22.61
CA ALA A 446 -11.78 1.11 -23.53
C ALA A 446 -11.31 -0.36 -23.66
N SER A 447 -10.12 -0.71 -23.15
CA SER A 447 -9.52 -2.04 -23.33
C SER A 447 -9.26 -2.71 -21.99
N ALA A 448 -9.90 -3.87 -21.78
CA ALA A 448 -9.76 -4.69 -20.57
C ALA A 448 -8.32 -5.05 -20.23
N ALA A 449 -7.45 -5.21 -21.24
CA ALA A 449 -6.03 -5.52 -21.06
C ALA A 449 -5.26 -4.43 -20.28
N LYS A 450 -5.83 -3.23 -20.16
CA LYS A 450 -5.24 -2.10 -19.44
C LYS A 450 -5.81 -1.89 -18.04
N PHE A 451 -6.85 -2.62 -17.64
CA PHE A 451 -7.56 -2.36 -16.37
C PHE A 451 -6.66 -2.56 -15.16
N ALA A 452 -5.98 -3.71 -15.07
CA ALA A 452 -5.09 -4.00 -13.95
C ALA A 452 -3.89 -3.03 -13.86
N PRO A 453 -3.15 -2.73 -14.95
CA PRO A 453 -2.11 -1.71 -14.92
C PRO A 453 -2.60 -0.32 -14.51
N GLU A 454 -3.76 0.11 -14.99
CA GLU A 454 -4.33 1.42 -14.67
C GLU A 454 -4.66 1.52 -13.18
N LEU A 455 -5.34 0.51 -12.64
CA LEU A 455 -5.68 0.45 -11.23
C LEU A 455 -4.43 0.35 -10.33
N ALA A 456 -3.40 -0.37 -10.78
CA ALA A 456 -2.13 -0.53 -10.07
C ALA A 456 -1.27 0.74 -10.06
N ALA A 457 -1.45 1.65 -11.03
CA ALA A 457 -0.70 2.90 -11.12
C ALA A 457 -1.22 4.00 -10.18
N LEU A 458 -2.37 3.76 -9.52
CA LEU A 458 -3.00 4.73 -8.64
C LEU A 458 -2.49 4.62 -7.20
N PRO A 459 -2.34 5.76 -6.49
CA PRO A 459 -1.76 5.81 -5.14
C PRO A 459 -2.56 5.02 -4.10
N TRP A 460 -3.81 4.69 -4.40
CA TRP A 460 -4.82 4.25 -3.45
C TRP A 460 -4.65 2.81 -3.00
N LEU A 461 -4.08 1.95 -3.83
CA LEU A 461 -3.96 0.51 -3.57
C LEU A 461 -2.53 0.06 -3.27
N HIS A 462 -1.62 1.01 -3.08
CA HIS A 462 -0.29 0.69 -2.55
C HIS A 462 -0.42 0.18 -1.11
N PRO A 463 0.21 -0.96 -0.78
CA PRO A 463 0.20 -1.46 0.58
C PRO A 463 1.03 -0.52 1.46
N GLY A 464 0.51 -0.20 2.65
CA GLY A 464 1.35 0.34 3.73
C GLY A 464 2.15 -0.78 4.39
N SER A 465 2.32 -0.74 5.71
CA SER A 465 2.74 -1.92 6.46
C SER A 465 1.71 -3.04 6.30
N LEU A 466 2.11 -4.14 5.66
CA LEU A 466 1.33 -5.37 5.61
C LEU A 466 1.50 -6.11 6.93
N SER A 467 0.40 -6.29 7.66
CA SER A 467 0.36 -7.06 8.89
C SER A 467 -0.24 -8.45 8.64
N SER A 468 0.07 -9.43 9.50
CA SER A 468 -0.57 -10.75 9.45
C SER A 468 -2.10 -10.66 9.50
N GLU A 469 -2.60 -9.61 10.16
CA GLU A 469 -4.00 -9.26 10.34
C GLU A 469 -4.67 -8.67 9.08
N ASP A 470 -3.89 -8.14 8.13
CA ASP A 470 -4.43 -7.72 6.84
C ASP A 470 -4.88 -8.96 6.04
N PHE A 471 -4.13 -10.06 6.08
CA PHE A 471 -4.46 -11.33 5.39
C PHE A 471 -5.72 -12.02 5.94
N THR A 472 -6.10 -11.77 7.20
CA THR A 472 -7.30 -12.38 7.83
C THR A 472 -8.52 -11.47 7.80
N ARG A 473 -8.39 -10.24 7.25
CA ARG A 473 -9.46 -9.22 7.28
C ARG A 473 -10.72 -9.68 6.54
N GLN A 474 -10.60 -10.16 5.31
CA GLN A 474 -11.76 -10.59 4.52
C GLN A 474 -12.52 -11.72 5.23
N ARG A 475 -11.80 -12.71 5.77
CA ARG A 475 -12.41 -13.82 6.54
C ARG A 475 -13.15 -13.32 7.77
N SER A 476 -12.61 -12.32 8.47
CA SER A 476 -13.30 -11.71 9.63
C SER A 476 -14.64 -11.08 9.24
N TYR A 477 -14.73 -10.41 8.08
CA TYR A 477 -15.97 -9.83 7.58
C TYR A 477 -16.98 -10.87 7.10
N GLN A 478 -16.52 -11.92 6.42
CA GLN A 478 -17.37 -13.05 6.04
C GLN A 478 -17.93 -13.76 7.28
N ALA A 479 -17.10 -13.95 8.32
CA ALA A 479 -17.54 -14.52 9.58
C ALA A 479 -18.59 -13.64 10.27
N LEU A 480 -18.44 -12.31 10.26
CA LEU A 480 -19.45 -11.38 10.77
C LEU A 480 -20.78 -11.55 10.03
N ALA A 481 -20.77 -11.54 8.69
CA ALA A 481 -21.98 -11.70 7.88
C ALA A 481 -22.66 -13.06 8.09
N ALA A 482 -21.88 -14.14 8.25
CA ALA A 482 -22.42 -15.47 8.55
C ALA A 482 -23.02 -15.53 9.97
N ALA A 483 -22.39 -14.86 10.93
CA ALA A 483 -22.85 -14.78 12.31
C ALA A 483 -24.17 -13.99 12.41
N GLU A 484 -24.30 -12.86 11.70
CA GLU A 484 -25.55 -12.08 11.62
C GLU A 484 -26.72 -12.89 11.02
N ARG A 485 -26.47 -13.77 10.05
CA ARG A 485 -27.50 -14.67 9.48
C ARG A 485 -27.97 -15.75 10.46
N THR A 486 -27.15 -16.08 11.45
CA THR A 486 -27.42 -17.12 12.45
C THR A 486 -27.89 -16.52 13.78
N ALA A 487 -27.90 -15.19 13.90
CA ALA A 487 -28.30 -14.52 15.12
C ALA A 487 -29.77 -14.82 15.43
N THR A 488 -30.01 -15.39 16.61
CA THR A 488 -31.31 -15.40 17.28
C THR A 488 -31.66 -13.96 17.71
N ASP A 489 -32.94 -13.67 17.98
CA ASP A 489 -33.44 -12.34 18.36
C ASP A 489 -32.83 -11.76 19.67
N ASN A 490 -31.86 -12.45 20.30
CA ASN A 490 -31.21 -12.06 21.55
C ASN A 490 -29.69 -11.81 21.35
N LEU A 491 -29.29 -10.53 21.39
CA LEU A 491 -27.89 -10.10 21.26
C LEU A 491 -26.98 -10.70 22.36
N ASP A 492 -27.48 -10.87 23.58
CA ASP A 492 -26.69 -11.35 24.72
C ASP A 492 -26.27 -12.82 24.53
N GLU A 493 -27.21 -13.66 24.09
CA GLU A 493 -26.94 -15.06 23.73
C GLU A 493 -25.98 -15.18 22.55
N PHE A 494 -26.12 -14.30 21.55
CA PHE A 494 -25.22 -14.24 20.42
C PHE A 494 -23.78 -13.93 20.85
N LEU A 495 -23.58 -12.89 21.67
CA LEU A 495 -22.26 -12.50 22.17
C LEU A 495 -21.64 -13.58 23.07
N ALA A 496 -22.44 -14.21 23.94
CA ALA A 496 -22.00 -15.34 24.75
C ALA A 496 -21.53 -16.52 23.88
N GLY A 497 -22.27 -16.82 22.80
CA GLY A 497 -21.94 -17.89 21.86
C GLY A 497 -20.69 -17.66 21.02
N LEU A 498 -20.15 -16.43 20.96
CA LEU A 498 -18.89 -16.15 20.24
C LEU A 498 -17.65 -16.70 20.96
N GLU A 499 -17.75 -16.98 22.27
CA GLU A 499 -16.64 -17.46 23.10
C GLU A 499 -15.39 -16.57 23.00
N MET A 500 -15.59 -15.26 23.16
CA MET A 500 -14.54 -14.27 22.92
C MET A 500 -13.45 -14.30 23.98
N VAL A 501 -12.21 -14.18 23.50
CA VAL A 501 -11.00 -14.07 24.32
C VAL A 501 -10.24 -12.80 23.92
N ALA A 502 -10.04 -11.90 24.87
CA ALA A 502 -9.26 -10.68 24.67
C ALA A 502 -7.92 -10.75 25.42
N THR A 503 -6.90 -10.15 24.82
CA THR A 503 -5.58 -9.94 25.44
C THR A 503 -5.26 -8.46 25.33
N ILE A 504 -4.96 -7.82 26.48
CA ILE A 504 -4.57 -6.41 26.55
C ILE A 504 -3.10 -6.36 26.94
N GLU A 505 -2.29 -5.72 26.10
CA GLU A 505 -0.84 -5.67 26.26
C GLU A 505 -0.30 -4.25 26.02
N PRO A 506 0.75 -3.84 26.74
CA PRO A 506 1.47 -2.60 26.45
C PRO A 506 1.93 -2.54 25.00
N ILE A 507 1.89 -1.34 24.41
CA ILE A 507 2.49 -1.11 23.10
C ILE A 507 4.00 -1.34 23.20
N ASN A 508 4.52 -2.27 22.40
CA ASN A 508 5.93 -2.63 22.37
C ASN A 508 6.43 -2.64 20.92
N SER A 509 7.71 -2.99 20.71
CA SER A 509 8.32 -3.00 19.38
C SER A 509 7.61 -3.89 18.36
N THR A 510 6.91 -4.93 18.80
CA THR A 510 6.15 -5.84 17.92
C THR A 510 4.74 -5.32 17.57
N THR A 511 4.13 -4.52 18.44
CA THR A 511 2.76 -4.02 18.26
C THR A 511 2.69 -2.56 17.79
N LEU A 512 3.79 -1.81 17.88
CA LEU A 512 3.91 -0.39 17.54
C LEU A 512 3.41 -0.06 16.13
N ASP A 513 3.87 -0.80 15.12
CA ASP A 513 3.49 -0.59 13.72
C ASP A 513 1.98 -0.72 13.52
N ARG A 514 1.38 -1.72 14.18
CA ARG A 514 -0.04 -1.99 14.08
C ARG A 514 -0.88 -0.97 14.85
N ALA A 515 -0.44 -0.55 16.03
CA ALA A 515 -1.09 0.51 16.80
C ALA A 515 -1.12 1.82 16.01
N ALA A 516 0.03 2.24 15.45
CA ALA A 516 0.13 3.43 14.60
C ALA A 516 -0.77 3.31 13.34
N GLN A 517 -0.79 2.13 12.70
CA GLN A 517 -1.64 1.88 11.53
C GLN A 517 -3.14 1.99 11.88
N LEU A 518 -3.57 1.48 13.05
CA LEU A 518 -4.93 1.61 13.54
C LEU A 518 -5.31 3.07 13.83
N ILE A 519 -4.42 3.81 14.50
CA ILE A 519 -4.58 5.24 14.78
C ILE A 519 -4.70 6.04 13.48
N ALA A 520 -3.91 5.72 12.45
CA ALA A 520 -3.97 6.42 11.16
C ALA A 520 -5.25 6.12 10.35
N LYS A 521 -5.76 4.88 10.42
CA LYS A 521 -6.85 4.40 9.53
C LYS A 521 -8.25 4.41 10.14
N THR A 522 -8.38 4.53 11.46
CA THR A 522 -9.69 4.38 12.13
C THR A 522 -10.39 5.73 12.31
N ASN A 523 -11.60 5.81 11.75
CA ASN A 523 -12.42 7.03 11.75
C ASN A 523 -13.77 6.85 12.46
N GLN A 524 -14.44 5.72 12.24
CA GLN A 524 -15.82 5.52 12.71
C GLN A 524 -15.91 5.22 14.21
N PHE A 525 -15.00 4.38 14.70
CA PHE A 525 -14.86 4.10 16.12
C PHE A 525 -13.56 4.74 16.63
N ASN A 526 -13.54 6.08 16.67
CA ASN A 526 -12.45 6.88 17.23
C ASN A 526 -13.04 8.16 17.85
N LEU A 527 -12.91 8.29 19.16
CA LEU A 527 -13.58 9.33 19.96
C LEU A 527 -13.06 10.75 19.66
N THR A 528 -11.76 10.90 19.41
CA THR A 528 -11.13 12.21 19.23
C THR A 528 -10.63 12.44 17.80
N THR A 529 -10.43 11.37 17.04
CA THR A 529 -9.77 11.38 15.70
C THR A 529 -8.36 11.98 15.70
N ARG A 530 -7.74 12.15 16.88
CA ARG A 530 -6.35 12.57 17.03
C ARG A 530 -5.45 11.56 16.29
N ARG A 531 -4.48 12.08 15.55
CA ARG A 531 -3.54 11.27 14.77
C ARG A 531 -2.17 11.33 15.42
N HIS A 532 -1.65 10.14 15.71
CA HIS A 532 -0.29 9.96 16.16
C HIS A 532 0.50 9.23 15.09
N THR A 533 1.63 9.79 14.69
CA THR A 533 2.63 9.10 13.89
C THR A 533 3.23 7.95 14.70
N GLN A 534 3.83 6.97 14.02
CA GLN A 534 4.49 5.86 14.71
C GLN A 534 5.52 6.34 15.74
N THR A 535 6.27 7.40 15.45
CA THR A 535 7.20 8.01 16.40
C THR A 535 6.51 8.54 17.64
N GLN A 536 5.40 9.26 17.47
CA GLN A 536 4.63 9.80 18.59
C GLN A 536 4.10 8.66 19.47
N VAL A 537 3.57 7.60 18.86
CA VAL A 537 3.11 6.41 19.59
C VAL A 537 4.26 5.75 20.35
N ARG A 538 5.46 5.67 19.77
CA ARG A 538 6.64 5.13 20.47
C ARG A 538 6.99 5.96 21.71
N LYS A 539 7.05 7.29 21.56
CA LYS A 539 7.33 8.20 22.68
C LYS A 539 6.29 8.07 23.79
N ILE A 540 5.00 8.01 23.41
CA ILE A 540 3.89 7.76 24.33
C ILE A 540 4.04 6.42 25.05
N ALA A 541 4.42 5.35 24.34
CA ALA A 541 4.59 4.02 24.93
C ALA A 541 5.80 3.90 25.87
N GLU A 542 6.81 4.77 25.72
CA GLU A 542 8.01 4.81 26.55
C GLU A 542 7.86 5.75 27.77
N ASP A 543 6.80 6.55 27.83
CA ASP A 543 6.56 7.53 28.88
C ASP A 543 5.74 6.91 30.04
N PRO A 544 6.25 6.90 31.29
CA PRO A 544 5.54 6.33 32.43
C PRO A 544 4.27 7.11 32.82
N GLN A 545 4.08 8.34 32.35
CA GLN A 545 2.84 9.10 32.56
C GLN A 545 1.70 8.61 31.66
N TRP A 546 1.97 7.68 30.75
CA TRP A 546 1.01 7.20 29.78
C TRP A 546 0.64 5.73 29.99
N PHE A 547 -0.65 5.46 29.90
CA PHE A 547 -1.18 4.15 29.58
C PHE A 547 -1.28 4.01 28.07
N ALA A 548 -0.54 3.06 27.50
CA ALA A 548 -0.45 2.88 26.05
C ALA A 548 -0.63 1.40 25.70
N ALA A 549 -1.87 0.97 25.50
CA ALA A 549 -2.19 -0.44 25.35
C ALA A 549 -2.87 -0.78 24.00
N THR A 550 -2.64 -2.01 23.56
CA THR A 550 -3.37 -2.63 22.45
C THR A 550 -4.28 -3.73 22.95
N LEU A 551 -5.41 -3.95 22.27
CA LEU A 551 -6.30 -5.09 22.50
C LEU A 551 -6.27 -6.03 21.29
N ARG A 552 -5.93 -7.29 21.53
CA ARG A 552 -6.09 -8.41 20.60
C ARG A 552 -7.35 -9.19 20.94
N LEU A 553 -8.11 -9.59 19.91
CA LEU A 553 -9.35 -10.35 20.08
C LEU A 553 -9.34 -11.63 19.24
N ARG A 554 -9.77 -12.73 19.86
CA ARG A 554 -10.08 -14.00 19.20
C ARG A 554 -11.48 -14.44 19.58
N ASP A 555 -12.22 -15.03 18.63
CA ASP A 555 -13.49 -15.71 18.87
C ASP A 555 -13.45 -17.14 18.30
N ARG A 556 -14.58 -17.87 18.38
CA ARG A 556 -14.66 -19.25 17.86
C ARG A 556 -14.51 -19.37 16.33
N PHE A 557 -14.73 -18.30 15.59
CA PHE A 557 -14.72 -18.28 14.12
C PHE A 557 -13.38 -17.78 13.57
N ALA A 558 -12.71 -16.86 14.24
CA ALA A 558 -11.48 -16.25 13.77
C ALA A 558 -10.60 -15.66 14.90
N ASP A 559 -9.30 -15.59 14.63
CA ASP A 559 -8.39 -14.68 15.33
C ASP A 559 -8.39 -13.34 14.58
N HIS A 560 -8.87 -12.28 15.24
CA HIS A 560 -8.97 -10.95 14.64
C HIS A 560 -7.69 -10.14 14.81
N GLY A 561 -6.69 -10.64 15.54
CA GLY A 561 -5.45 -9.95 15.86
C GLY A 561 -5.69 -8.66 16.64
N ILE A 562 -4.77 -7.69 16.52
CA ILE A 562 -4.91 -6.40 17.21
C ILE A 562 -6.05 -5.58 16.58
N VAL A 563 -7.03 -5.27 17.41
CA VAL A 563 -8.29 -4.63 17.03
C VAL A 563 -8.59 -3.35 17.81
N GLY A 564 -7.89 -3.07 18.92
CA GLY A 564 -8.11 -1.85 19.71
C GLY A 564 -6.82 -1.19 20.16
N VAL A 565 -6.88 0.13 20.39
CA VAL A 565 -5.81 0.93 20.98
C VAL A 565 -6.43 1.90 21.98
N LEU A 566 -5.83 2.02 23.16
CA LEU A 566 -6.15 3.06 24.14
C LEU A 566 -4.86 3.76 24.58
N LEU A 567 -4.81 5.08 24.41
CA LEU A 567 -3.77 5.97 24.92
C LEU A 567 -4.42 6.91 25.95
N ALA A 568 -3.88 6.94 27.17
CA ALA A 568 -4.32 7.85 28.23
C ALA A 568 -3.13 8.41 29.00
N GLU A 569 -3.22 9.67 29.41
CA GLU A 569 -2.14 10.42 30.06
C GLU A 569 -2.56 10.87 31.45
N ALA A 570 -1.68 10.72 32.44
CA ALA A 570 -1.84 11.33 33.75
C ALA A 570 -1.57 12.84 33.66
N ILE A 571 -2.57 13.66 33.96
CA ILE A 571 -2.51 15.13 33.83
C ILE A 571 -2.60 15.83 35.19
N GLY A 572 -1.87 16.95 35.32
CA GLY A 572 -1.81 17.77 36.54
C GLY A 572 -1.07 17.09 37.70
N ASP A 573 -1.35 17.51 38.94
CA ASP A 573 -0.68 17.03 40.16
C ASP A 573 -1.17 15.62 40.61
N GLY A 574 -1.48 14.73 39.67
CA GLY A 574 -1.72 13.28 39.90
C GLY A 574 -3.17 12.86 40.17
N GLY A 575 -4.13 13.78 40.19
CA GLY A 575 -5.54 13.46 40.51
C GLY A 575 -6.38 12.98 39.31
N THR A 576 -5.89 13.05 38.07
CA THR A 576 -6.72 12.82 36.88
C THR A 576 -5.93 12.18 35.74
N VAL A 577 -6.55 11.21 35.07
CA VAL A 577 -6.07 10.63 33.82
C VAL A 577 -7.01 11.04 32.69
N GLU A 578 -6.48 11.55 31.57
CA GLU A 578 -7.24 11.87 30.36
C GLU A 578 -7.01 10.80 29.28
N ILE A 579 -8.08 10.25 28.73
CA ILE A 579 -8.06 9.38 27.56
C ILE A 579 -7.90 10.26 26.31
N ASP A 580 -6.70 10.20 25.72
CA ASP A 580 -6.37 10.91 24.49
C ASP A 580 -6.95 10.21 23.25
N THR A 581 -6.79 8.89 23.18
CA THR A 581 -7.18 8.08 22.03
C THR A 581 -7.84 6.79 22.50
N LEU A 582 -9.08 6.55 22.07
CA LEU A 582 -9.75 5.25 22.15
C LEU A 582 -10.32 4.93 20.78
N LEU A 583 -9.90 3.78 20.23
CA LEU A 583 -10.38 3.31 18.95
C LEU A 583 -10.51 1.80 18.88
N LEU A 584 -11.42 1.34 18.02
CA LEU A 584 -11.60 -0.06 17.65
C LEU A 584 -11.65 -0.24 16.14
N SER A 585 -11.18 -1.38 15.68
CA SER A 585 -11.33 -1.82 14.31
C SER A 585 -12.80 -2.11 14.01
N CYS A 586 -13.26 -1.65 12.84
CA CYS A 586 -14.59 -1.90 12.28
C CYS A 586 -15.08 -3.35 12.39
N ARG A 587 -14.18 -4.34 12.32
CA ARG A 587 -14.52 -5.77 12.36
C ARG A 587 -14.95 -6.31 13.74
N VAL A 588 -14.78 -5.55 14.83
CA VAL A 588 -15.17 -5.97 16.19
C VAL A 588 -16.18 -5.04 16.86
N ILE A 589 -16.72 -4.07 16.11
CA ILE A 589 -17.73 -3.13 16.63
C ILE A 589 -19.01 -3.88 17.01
N GLY A 590 -19.54 -3.58 18.19
CA GLY A 590 -20.75 -4.22 18.73
C GLY A 590 -20.47 -5.52 19.49
N ARG A 591 -19.20 -5.80 19.81
CA ARG A 591 -18.78 -6.94 20.65
C ARG A 591 -18.48 -6.55 22.11
N ASN A 592 -18.67 -5.27 22.45
CA ASN A 592 -18.41 -4.70 23.78
C ASN A 592 -16.97 -4.92 24.28
N VAL A 593 -15.99 -5.00 23.37
CA VAL A 593 -14.57 -5.22 23.74
C VAL A 593 -13.90 -3.93 24.24
N GLU A 594 -14.48 -2.78 23.91
CA GLU A 594 -14.12 -1.46 24.43
C GLU A 594 -14.22 -1.38 25.96
N ASN A 595 -15.17 -2.11 26.56
CA ASN A 595 -15.40 -2.17 28.00
C ASN A 595 -14.12 -2.63 28.73
N ASN A 596 -13.46 -3.65 28.19
CA ASN A 596 -12.25 -4.24 28.77
C ASN A 596 -11.05 -3.28 28.68
N LEU A 597 -10.94 -2.49 27.61
CA LEU A 597 -9.92 -1.44 27.48
C LEU A 597 -10.14 -0.30 28.48
N LEU A 598 -11.38 0.18 28.60
CA LEU A 598 -11.74 1.23 29.56
C LEU A 598 -11.48 0.79 31.00
N ALA A 599 -11.84 -0.45 31.35
CA ALA A 599 -11.56 -1.01 32.66
C ALA A 599 -10.04 -1.09 32.93
N ALA A 600 -9.24 -1.57 31.98
CA ALA A 600 -7.78 -1.64 32.13
C ALA A 600 -7.13 -0.26 32.32
N ALA A 601 -7.59 0.76 31.60
CA ALA A 601 -7.10 2.14 31.77
C ALA A 601 -7.50 2.73 33.13
N ALA A 602 -8.72 2.45 33.60
CA ALA A 602 -9.19 2.86 34.91
C ALA A 602 -8.42 2.19 36.06
N GLU A 603 -8.09 0.90 35.94
CA GLU A 603 -7.25 0.19 36.91
C GLU A 603 -5.84 0.75 36.97
N TRP A 604 -5.25 1.04 35.81
CA TRP A 604 -3.95 1.72 35.75
C TRP A 604 -4.01 3.11 36.39
N ALA A 605 -5.06 3.90 36.12
CA ALA A 605 -5.25 5.21 36.73
C ALA A 605 -5.33 5.14 38.26
N LEU A 606 -6.08 4.16 38.80
CA LEU A 606 -6.13 3.90 40.25
C LEU A 606 -4.77 3.53 40.82
N ALA A 607 -3.99 2.69 40.12
CA ALA A 607 -2.65 2.30 40.54
C ALA A 607 -1.67 3.49 40.58
N GLN A 608 -1.88 4.50 39.73
CA GLN A 608 -1.14 5.77 39.75
C GLN A 608 -1.65 6.76 40.82
N GLY A 609 -2.68 6.39 41.59
CA GLY A 609 -3.26 7.24 42.63
C GLY A 609 -4.25 8.28 42.12
N SER A 610 -4.69 8.20 40.86
CA SER A 610 -5.72 9.09 40.33
C SER A 610 -7.11 8.66 40.79
N SER A 611 -7.94 9.63 41.14
CA SER A 611 -9.35 9.41 41.53
C SER A 611 -10.33 9.64 40.39
N ARG A 612 -9.84 10.03 39.21
CA ARG A 612 -10.67 10.48 38.10
C ARG A 612 -10.11 10.04 36.74
N LEU A 613 -11.01 9.57 35.89
CA LEU A 613 -10.75 9.27 34.48
C LEU A 613 -11.60 10.18 33.60
N VAL A 614 -10.99 10.87 32.64
CA VAL A 614 -11.65 11.84 31.76
C VAL A 614 -11.55 11.37 30.32
N GLY A 615 -12.67 11.38 29.61
CA GLY A 615 -12.76 11.09 28.19
C GLY A 615 -13.18 12.32 27.39
N ARG A 616 -12.72 12.44 26.14
CA ARG A 616 -13.17 13.49 25.21
C ARG A 616 -13.83 12.88 23.99
N TYR A 617 -14.92 13.49 23.55
CA TYR A 617 -15.53 13.23 22.26
C TYR A 617 -15.40 14.49 21.38
N LEU A 618 -14.66 14.38 20.27
CA LEU A 618 -14.53 15.45 19.28
C LEU A 618 -15.37 15.07 18.07
N PRO A 619 -16.55 15.68 17.88
CA PRO A 619 -17.48 15.28 16.83
C PRO A 619 -16.92 15.56 15.44
N THR A 620 -17.06 14.58 14.57
CA THR A 620 -16.77 14.68 13.13
C THR A 620 -17.92 14.05 12.35
N ALA A 621 -17.99 14.33 11.06
CA ALA A 621 -18.96 13.67 10.17
C ALA A 621 -18.83 12.13 10.15
N ARG A 622 -17.71 11.57 10.65
CA ARG A 622 -17.37 10.15 10.51
C ARG A 622 -17.44 9.34 11.80
N ASN A 623 -17.45 9.96 12.98
CA ASN A 623 -17.39 9.27 14.27
C ASN A 623 -18.68 9.42 15.10
N ALA A 624 -19.82 9.66 14.45
CA ALA A 624 -21.12 9.74 15.14
C ALA A 624 -21.47 8.44 15.91
N LEU A 625 -20.98 7.29 15.44
CA LEU A 625 -21.19 5.97 16.03
C LEU A 625 -20.78 5.88 17.52
N VAL A 626 -19.79 6.66 17.94
CA VAL A 626 -19.20 6.59 19.30
C VAL A 626 -19.66 7.71 20.22
N ARG A 627 -20.62 8.54 19.79
CA ARG A 627 -21.12 9.69 20.57
C ARG A 627 -21.54 9.29 21.98
N ASP A 628 -22.27 8.19 22.10
CA ASP A 628 -22.86 7.74 23.36
C ASP A 628 -22.00 6.72 24.11
N LEU A 629 -20.77 6.49 23.66
CA LEU A 629 -19.88 5.47 24.25
C LEU A 629 -19.55 5.80 25.72
N TYR A 630 -19.15 7.02 26.03
CA TYR A 630 -18.82 7.42 27.41
C TYR A 630 -20.06 7.41 28.34
N PRO A 631 -21.20 8.02 27.98
CA PRO A 631 -22.44 7.89 28.74
C PRO A 631 -22.85 6.44 28.99
N GLY A 632 -22.75 5.58 27.96
CA GLY A 632 -23.06 4.15 28.07
C GLY A 632 -22.17 3.36 29.04
N HIS A 633 -21.00 3.91 29.38
CA HIS A 633 -20.06 3.32 30.34
C HIS A 633 -20.05 4.04 31.70
N GLY A 634 -21.06 4.87 31.98
CA GLY A 634 -21.22 5.54 33.27
C GLY A 634 -20.38 6.80 33.46
N PHE A 635 -19.77 7.34 32.40
CA PHE A 635 -19.15 8.66 32.48
C PHE A 635 -20.23 9.75 32.46
N ALA A 636 -20.10 10.73 33.34
CA ALA A 636 -20.97 11.89 33.40
C ALA A 636 -20.49 12.99 32.45
N LEU A 637 -21.41 13.68 31.76
CA LEU A 637 -21.09 14.87 30.97
C LEU A 637 -20.67 16.01 31.90
N GLU A 638 -19.49 16.58 31.67
CA GLU A 638 -18.93 17.65 32.51
C GLU A 638 -18.88 18.99 31.78
N ALA A 639 -18.59 18.93 30.48
CA ALA A 639 -18.59 20.10 29.62
C ALA A 639 -19.02 19.70 28.20
N GLU A 640 -19.76 20.58 27.55
CA GLU A 640 -20.14 20.47 26.15
C GLU A 640 -19.88 21.80 25.47
N SER A 641 -19.26 21.75 24.30
CA SER A 641 -18.94 22.91 23.48
C SER A 641 -19.10 22.56 22.01
N GLU A 642 -19.08 23.56 21.13
CA GLU A 642 -19.03 23.33 19.68
C GLU A 642 -17.80 22.51 19.25
N GLN A 643 -16.72 22.54 20.04
CA GLN A 643 -15.48 21.81 19.75
C GLN A 643 -15.52 20.35 20.22
N GLY A 644 -16.50 19.97 21.05
CA GLY A 644 -16.66 18.62 21.58
C GLY A 644 -17.12 18.58 23.02
N SER A 645 -17.22 17.35 23.53
CA SER A 645 -17.74 17.03 24.87
C SER A 645 -16.66 16.40 25.74
N VAL A 646 -16.69 16.72 27.03
CA VAL A 646 -15.80 16.16 28.06
C VAL A 646 -16.66 15.36 29.03
N PHE A 647 -16.23 14.13 29.28
CA PHE A 647 -16.93 13.19 30.16
C PHE A 647 -15.99 12.75 31.29
N GLY A 648 -16.46 12.76 32.52
CA GLY A 648 -15.71 12.34 33.70
C GLY A 648 -16.28 11.09 34.33
N TYR A 649 -15.39 10.24 34.82
CA TYR A 649 -15.73 9.05 35.60
C TYR A 649 -15.01 9.11 36.94
N ASP A 650 -15.78 8.95 38.01
CA ASP A 650 -15.28 8.92 39.39
C ASP A 650 -14.80 7.51 39.73
N LEU A 651 -13.48 7.36 39.91
CA LEU A 651 -12.85 6.08 40.20
C LEU A 651 -12.99 5.67 41.67
N SER A 652 -13.47 6.56 42.55
CA SER A 652 -13.73 6.21 43.97
C SER A 652 -14.85 5.18 44.12
N GLY A 653 -15.78 5.13 43.15
CA GLY A 653 -16.85 4.14 43.07
C GLY A 653 -16.45 2.79 42.47
N GLY A 654 -15.18 2.63 42.05
CA GLY A 654 -14.68 1.45 41.33
C GLY A 654 -14.33 1.76 39.86
N VAL A 655 -14.10 0.72 39.06
CA VAL A 655 -13.74 0.85 37.63
C VAL A 655 -14.96 0.59 36.73
N PRO A 656 -14.97 1.10 35.48
CA PRO A 656 -16.02 0.77 34.51
C PRO A 656 -16.19 -0.75 34.33
N ALA A 657 -17.43 -1.19 34.14
CA ALA A 657 -17.74 -2.61 34.00
C ALA A 657 -17.09 -3.22 32.76
N ARG A 658 -16.42 -4.37 32.94
CA ARG A 658 -15.91 -5.21 31.83
C ARG A 658 -17.08 -5.89 31.11
N SER A 659 -16.85 -6.31 29.86
CA SER A 659 -17.85 -7.09 29.13
C SER A 659 -18.03 -8.48 29.74
N PRO A 660 -19.27 -8.93 30.00
CA PRO A 660 -19.53 -10.27 30.53
C PRO A 660 -19.25 -11.37 29.50
N HIS A 661 -19.11 -11.04 28.21
CA HIS A 661 -18.93 -12.01 27.12
C HIS A 661 -17.48 -12.16 26.67
N VAL A 662 -16.56 -11.38 27.24
CA VAL A 662 -15.15 -11.35 26.83
C VAL A 662 -14.30 -11.88 27.98
N ARG A 663 -13.74 -13.07 27.79
CA ARG A 663 -12.79 -13.65 28.74
C ARG A 663 -11.42 -13.04 28.50
N GLU A 664 -10.83 -12.40 29.50
CA GLU A 664 -9.45 -11.92 29.39
C GLU A 664 -8.46 -13.05 29.61
N ALA A 665 -7.62 -13.33 28.60
CA ALA A 665 -6.68 -14.45 28.65
C ALA A 665 -5.40 -14.14 29.44
N GLN A 666 -4.99 -12.87 29.50
CA GLN A 666 -3.77 -12.44 30.19
C GLN A 666 -3.80 -10.94 30.40
N ILE A 667 -3.57 -10.51 31.63
CA ILE A 667 -3.18 -9.14 31.94
C ILE A 667 -1.68 -9.18 32.21
N GLN A 668 -0.86 -8.87 31.21
CA GLN A 668 0.53 -8.52 31.48
C GLN A 668 0.55 -7.03 31.82
N HIS A 669 0.32 -6.71 33.09
CA HIS A 669 0.68 -5.40 33.62
C HIS A 669 2.21 -5.31 33.60
N GLY A 670 2.76 -4.85 32.48
CA GLY A 670 4.15 -4.43 32.37
C GLY A 670 4.34 -2.96 32.74
N TYR A 671 3.49 -2.44 33.63
CA TYR A 671 3.48 -1.06 34.11
C TYR A 671 3.75 -1.01 35.60
#